data_AF-A0A2D6JG42-F1
#
_entry.id   AF-A0A2D6JG42-F1
#
_cell.length_a   1.000
_cell.length_b   1.000
_cell.length_c   1.000
_cell.angle_alpha   90.00
_cell.angle_beta   90.00
_cell.angle_gamma   90.00
#
_symmetry.space_group_name_H-M   'P 1'
#
loop_
_entity.id
_entity.type
_entity.pdbx_description
1 polymer ?
#
loop_
_entity_poly.entity_id
_entity_poly.type
_entity_poly.pdbx_seq_one_letter_code
_entity_poly.pdbx_strand_id
1 'polypeptide(L)'
;MFARTYHYLQIFPVILLLFSTQSYQPLLGHGGLMIESTILAIIASLGLAIGLMKPSKRARTTLVFCSVAAVALLLNQLIYKPTLGVLSILFVGFAANRLIGNKHLKTKNIFVRKPQILSSFLGLAIPFLVIDPLQSDVPHLIYFSYLLAISSSFYLCFKSMNLKNVRWYSLALVCLALVLFSFRLLLVMQILAALLFIALGGLVAYLILNRETIRNFETKYGSLFTKPEVVTVIYFALLAFLGALVLKAPFSQSNPESTHSFLDSFFTSMSAVCVTGLALFDTAKDFSFWGQASILFLIQLGGLGITSLSAWILLVLKDRRLNLDHEAAMQNMAGHLKNIDLKSFIRRIFYYFLGVELSGTLLLTPAFMSSGDSFVTAVWRALFTSVSAFCNAGFALQSDSLVSYQNSPTILLVTSILIIAGGFAPLLVLEFPAKLKKMRFSLQDKIVATTTLGLLLSGFVFFLIVEWNFALSNLDILDKITNAWFQSVTTRTAGFNSVDLTAMRDLSQFAFLLFMFIGGNPGSTAGGVKTVTIGLIIIACVNAIKEGSEARAFGKKIPVQSVFRAMLIVALGLVLHFVFFFFLSVTQNIDSLSLLFETFSALGTVGLSTGATAQLDEIGKILIIFCMLAGRVGPLTFVLLLLKRTKKFSWKVPTEDVSIT
;
A
#
# COMPACT_ATOMS: atom_id res chain seq x y z
N MET A 1 55.01 24.27 -20.69
CA MET A 1 54.43 24.18 -22.06
C MET A 1 52.97 23.71 -22.10
N PHE A 2 52.25 23.62 -20.96
CA PHE A 2 50.81 23.25 -20.88
C PHE A 2 49.91 24.43 -20.45
N ALA A 3 50.31 25.67 -20.75
CA ALA A 3 49.62 26.89 -20.33
C ALA A 3 49.11 27.76 -21.49
N ARG A 4 49.23 27.31 -22.75
CA ARG A 4 48.79 28.07 -23.94
C ARG A 4 47.57 27.50 -24.69
N THR A 5 47.00 26.39 -24.23
CA THR A 5 45.80 25.78 -24.86
C THR A 5 44.46 26.19 -24.24
N TYR A 6 44.44 27.01 -23.18
CA TYR A 6 43.19 27.46 -22.55
C TYR A 6 42.58 28.74 -23.16
N HIS A 7 43.31 29.45 -24.03
CA HIS A 7 42.79 30.67 -24.67
C HIS A 7 41.92 30.40 -25.91
N TYR A 8 41.91 29.17 -26.45
CA TYR A 8 41.09 28.81 -27.61
C TYR A 8 39.69 28.27 -27.26
N LEU A 9 39.38 28.05 -25.97
CA LEU A 9 38.02 27.69 -25.54
C LEU A 9 37.12 28.90 -25.20
N GLN A 10 37.65 30.12 -25.27
CA GLN A 10 36.86 31.34 -25.03
C GLN A 10 36.18 31.91 -26.27
N ILE A 11 36.40 31.35 -27.47
CA ILE A 11 35.83 31.86 -28.73
C ILE A 11 34.78 30.91 -29.32
N PHE A 12 34.64 29.69 -28.80
CA PHE A 12 33.71 28.72 -29.35
C PHE A 12 32.19 29.06 -29.23
N PRO A 13 31.72 29.94 -28.32
CA PRO A 13 30.31 30.35 -28.35
C PRO A 13 29.99 31.46 -29.36
N VAL A 14 30.98 32.13 -29.96
CA VAL A 14 30.73 33.27 -30.87
C VAL A 14 30.54 32.80 -32.32
N ILE A 15 31.09 31.66 -32.70
CA ILE A 15 31.00 31.13 -34.08
C ILE A 15 29.64 30.47 -34.35
N LEU A 16 28.88 30.10 -33.31
CA LEU A 16 27.52 29.58 -33.45
C LEU A 16 26.44 30.69 -33.56
N LEU A 17 26.82 31.96 -33.40
CA LEU A 17 25.93 33.12 -33.62
C LEU A 17 25.97 33.64 -35.07
N LEU A 18 26.79 33.06 -35.95
CA LEU A 18 26.88 33.47 -37.36
C LEU A 18 26.21 32.51 -38.35
N PHE A 19 25.55 31.46 -37.87
CA PHE A 19 24.67 30.62 -38.69
C PHE A 19 23.23 30.70 -38.18
N SER A 20 22.64 31.88 -38.27
CA SER A 20 21.19 32.05 -38.25
C SER A 20 20.78 33.13 -39.24
N THR A 21 20.71 32.79 -40.51
CA THR A 21 19.83 33.50 -41.44
C THR A 21 19.19 32.50 -42.40
N GLN A 22 17.89 32.74 -42.62
CA GLN A 22 16.94 32.00 -43.48
C GLN A 22 16.32 30.77 -42.78
N SER A 23 15.02 30.71 -42.47
CA SER A 23 13.88 31.43 -43.05
C SER A 23 12.63 31.30 -42.16
N TYR A 24 11.78 32.34 -42.24
CA TYR A 24 10.34 32.36 -41.95
C TYR A 24 9.83 32.38 -40.49
N GLN A 25 9.54 33.60 -40.03
CA GLN A 25 8.25 33.93 -39.41
C GLN A 25 7.27 34.41 -40.52
N PRO A 26 5.92 34.32 -40.37
CA PRO A 26 5.17 35.27 -39.52
C PRO A 26 3.89 34.62 -38.90
N LEU A 27 3.18 35.09 -37.87
CA LEU A 27 3.03 36.33 -37.13
C LEU A 27 2.81 35.99 -35.63
N LEU A 28 3.43 36.74 -34.73
CA LEU A 28 3.07 36.94 -33.31
C LEU A 28 2.62 35.71 -32.50
N GLY A 29 3.56 34.86 -32.13
CA GLY A 29 3.42 33.94 -30.99
C GLY A 29 4.50 34.24 -29.94
N HIS A 30 4.10 34.41 -28.68
CA HIS A 30 4.91 34.82 -27.51
C HIS A 30 6.20 34.02 -27.23
N GLY A 31 6.62 33.05 -28.06
CA GLY A 31 7.78 32.19 -27.85
C GLY A 31 9.14 32.75 -28.28
N GLY A 32 9.21 33.62 -29.31
CA GLY A 32 10.50 34.09 -29.86
C GLY A 32 11.31 34.97 -28.90
N LEU A 33 10.64 35.93 -28.26
CA LEU A 33 11.24 36.83 -27.26
C LEU A 33 11.65 36.11 -25.96
N MET A 34 10.98 35.01 -25.62
CA MET A 34 11.31 34.19 -24.45
C MET A 34 12.63 33.44 -24.67
N ILE A 35 12.88 32.92 -25.87
CA ILE A 35 14.12 32.19 -26.17
C ILE A 35 15.34 33.12 -26.12
N GLU A 36 15.25 34.31 -26.73
CA GLU A 36 16.35 35.28 -26.72
C GLU A 36 16.67 35.79 -25.31
N SER A 37 15.65 36.08 -24.50
CA SER A 37 15.84 36.51 -23.10
C SER A 37 16.39 35.40 -22.20
N THR A 38 16.03 34.14 -22.45
CA THR A 38 16.53 32.98 -21.69
C THR A 38 18.00 32.69 -22.01
N ILE A 39 18.39 32.78 -23.28
CA ILE A 39 19.80 32.65 -23.69
C ILE A 39 20.64 33.78 -23.09
N LEU A 40 20.13 35.01 -23.10
CA LEU A 40 20.81 36.15 -22.49
C LEU A 40 20.97 35.98 -20.96
N ALA A 41 19.97 35.42 -20.28
CA ALA A 41 20.02 35.11 -18.85
C ALA A 41 21.01 33.97 -18.51
N ILE A 42 21.14 32.96 -19.37
CA ILE A 42 22.14 31.88 -19.22
C ILE A 42 23.55 32.44 -19.40
N ILE A 43 23.77 33.30 -20.39
CA ILE A 43 25.08 33.94 -20.62
C ILE A 43 25.44 34.87 -19.47
N ALA A 44 24.47 35.66 -18.98
CA ALA A 44 24.68 36.57 -17.85
C ALA A 44 24.99 35.80 -16.55
N SER A 45 24.29 34.69 -16.29
CA SER A 45 24.50 33.86 -15.09
C SER A 45 25.83 33.09 -15.13
N LEU A 46 26.24 32.57 -16.30
CA LEU A 46 27.58 31.98 -16.48
C LEU A 46 28.68 33.03 -16.29
N GLY A 47 28.51 34.23 -16.87
CA GLY A 47 29.44 35.34 -16.70
C GLY A 47 29.59 35.77 -15.24
N LEU A 48 28.48 35.77 -14.49
CA LEU A 48 28.45 36.07 -13.05
C LEU A 48 29.15 34.98 -12.22
N ALA A 49 28.91 33.70 -12.53
CA ALA A 49 29.54 32.57 -11.86
C ALA A 49 31.06 32.56 -12.05
N ILE A 50 31.53 32.89 -13.26
CA ILE A 50 32.96 33.01 -13.58
C ILE A 50 33.59 34.21 -12.86
N GLY A 51 32.89 35.35 -12.79
CA GLY A 51 33.35 36.55 -12.07
C GLY A 51 33.54 36.35 -10.56
N LEU A 52 32.79 35.42 -9.96
CA LEU A 52 32.87 35.07 -8.54
C LEU A 52 34.07 34.17 -8.18
N MET A 53 34.75 33.56 -9.17
CA MET A 53 35.81 32.58 -8.92
C MET A 53 37.20 33.18 -8.66
N LYS A 54 37.50 34.43 -9.05
CA LYS A 54 38.77 35.12 -8.71
C LYS A 54 38.60 36.65 -8.64
N PRO A 55 39.09 37.33 -7.58
CA PRO A 55 38.98 38.78 -7.45
C PRO A 55 40.09 39.47 -8.26
N SER A 56 39.94 39.51 -9.59
CA SER A 56 40.75 40.38 -10.45
C SER A 56 39.95 41.65 -10.79
N LYS A 57 40.63 42.78 -11.09
CA LYS A 57 39.96 44.02 -11.55
C LYS A 57 39.03 43.75 -12.75
N ARG A 58 39.42 42.83 -13.63
CA ARG A 58 38.62 42.42 -14.81
C ARG A 58 37.37 41.61 -14.44
N ALA A 59 37.43 40.78 -13.40
CA ALA A 59 36.27 40.04 -12.92
C ALA A 59 35.20 40.96 -12.32
N ARG A 60 35.61 42.05 -11.65
CA ARG A 60 34.66 43.05 -11.14
C ARG A 60 33.93 43.80 -12.24
N THR A 61 34.62 44.16 -13.33
CA THR A 61 34.00 44.84 -14.48
C THR A 61 33.02 43.91 -15.22
N THR A 62 33.36 42.63 -15.39
CA THR A 62 32.43 41.64 -15.98
C THR A 62 31.19 41.44 -15.11
N LEU A 63 31.38 41.42 -13.78
CA LEU A 63 30.28 41.25 -12.83
C LEU A 63 29.33 42.47 -12.82
N VAL A 64 29.85 43.69 -12.99
CA VAL A 64 29.05 44.92 -13.17
C VAL A 64 28.27 44.88 -14.49
N PHE A 65 28.91 44.50 -15.61
CA PHE A 65 28.22 44.40 -16.89
C PHE A 65 27.11 43.34 -16.89
N CYS A 66 27.36 42.16 -16.32
CA CYS A 66 26.36 41.10 -16.22
C CYS A 66 25.22 41.44 -15.25
N SER A 67 25.48 42.22 -14.20
CA SER A 67 24.42 42.69 -13.28
C SER A 67 23.57 43.80 -13.89
N VAL A 68 24.14 44.70 -14.70
CA VAL A 68 23.36 45.69 -15.48
C VAL A 68 22.47 44.99 -16.53
N ALA A 69 22.99 43.99 -17.24
CA ALA A 69 22.22 43.20 -18.20
C ALA A 69 21.08 42.40 -17.51
N ALA A 70 21.35 41.84 -16.32
CA ALA A 70 20.33 41.16 -15.52
C ALA A 70 19.23 42.12 -15.03
N VAL A 71 19.58 43.34 -14.60
CA VAL A 71 18.61 44.36 -14.18
C VAL A 71 17.73 44.83 -15.35
N ALA A 72 18.29 44.96 -16.56
CA ALA A 72 17.52 45.30 -17.76
C ALA A 72 16.51 44.20 -18.14
N LEU A 73 16.90 42.92 -18.05
CA LEU A 73 16.00 41.77 -18.24
C LEU A 73 14.92 41.69 -17.15
N LEU A 74 15.26 42.06 -15.90
CA LEU A 74 14.36 42.03 -14.74
C LEU A 74 13.28 43.13 -14.79
N LEU A 75 13.60 44.31 -15.30
CA LEU A 75 12.63 45.40 -15.50
C LEU A 75 11.51 45.00 -16.48
N ASN A 76 11.81 44.17 -17.47
CA ASN A 76 10.82 43.66 -18.43
C ASN A 76 9.89 42.60 -17.81
N GLN A 77 10.38 41.82 -16.84
CA GLN A 77 9.63 40.77 -16.13
C GLN A 77 8.74 41.30 -14.98
N LEU A 78 9.11 42.45 -14.40
CA LEU A 78 8.37 43.13 -13.33
C LEU A 78 6.95 43.56 -13.74
N ILE A 79 6.72 43.77 -15.04
CA ILE A 79 5.41 44.15 -15.60
C ILE A 79 4.44 42.95 -15.62
N TYR A 80 4.95 41.72 -15.74
CA TYR A 80 4.13 40.52 -15.94
C TYR A 80 3.96 39.64 -14.70
N LYS A 81 4.92 39.62 -13.77
CA LYS A 81 4.83 38.84 -12.50
C LYS A 81 5.52 39.56 -11.32
N PRO A 82 4.77 40.30 -10.47
CA PRO A 82 5.35 41.19 -9.45
C PRO A 82 6.07 40.47 -8.30
N THR A 83 5.72 39.22 -8.00
CA THR A 83 6.36 38.42 -6.92
C THR A 83 7.81 38.04 -7.24
N LEU A 84 8.13 37.78 -8.51
CA LEU A 84 9.49 37.53 -9.02
C LEU A 84 10.34 38.80 -9.01
N GLY A 85 9.71 39.95 -9.26
CA GLY A 85 10.35 41.27 -9.18
C GLY A 85 10.89 41.57 -7.77
N VAL A 86 10.08 41.39 -6.73
CA VAL A 86 10.47 41.70 -5.34
C VAL A 86 11.64 40.82 -4.85
N LEU A 87 11.63 39.52 -5.16
CA LEU A 87 12.71 38.59 -4.79
C LEU A 87 14.03 38.90 -5.52
N SER A 88 13.96 39.38 -6.76
CA SER A 88 15.13 39.76 -7.54
C SER A 88 15.78 41.06 -7.07
N ILE A 89 15.00 42.06 -6.65
CA ILE A 89 15.50 43.31 -6.06
C ILE A 89 16.27 43.03 -4.76
N LEU A 90 15.76 42.13 -3.92
CA LEU A 90 16.45 41.67 -2.71
C LEU A 90 17.80 41.00 -3.04
N PHE A 91 17.88 40.28 -4.17
CA PHE A 91 19.10 39.59 -4.59
C PHE A 91 20.14 40.55 -5.19
N VAL A 92 19.73 41.53 -5.99
CA VAL A 92 20.61 42.61 -6.48
C VAL A 92 21.14 43.46 -5.34
N GLY A 93 20.29 43.78 -4.34
CA GLY A 93 20.72 44.46 -3.11
C GLY A 93 21.80 43.68 -2.35
N PHE A 94 21.70 42.35 -2.31
CA PHE A 94 22.69 41.49 -1.66
C PHE A 94 24.01 41.39 -2.44
N ALA A 95 23.94 41.34 -3.78
CA ALA A 95 25.12 41.35 -4.66
C ALA A 95 25.87 42.70 -4.59
N ALA A 96 25.14 43.82 -4.54
CA ALA A 96 25.70 45.16 -4.35
C ALA A 96 26.39 45.29 -2.99
N ASN A 97 25.78 44.77 -1.92
CA ASN A 97 26.36 44.79 -0.57
C ASN A 97 27.71 44.02 -0.50
N ARG A 98 27.87 42.96 -1.30
CA ARG A 98 29.12 42.19 -1.41
C ARG A 98 30.20 42.87 -2.26
N LEU A 99 29.81 43.73 -3.21
CA LEU A 99 30.74 44.58 -3.97
C LEU A 99 31.28 45.75 -3.13
N ILE A 100 30.45 46.28 -2.23
CA ILE A 100 30.76 47.42 -1.35
C ILE A 100 31.52 46.97 -0.08
N GLY A 101 31.20 45.79 0.45
CA GLY A 101 31.77 45.26 1.68
C GLY A 101 33.14 44.60 1.52
N ASN A 102 34.23 45.39 1.49
CA ASN A 102 35.50 45.00 2.14
C ASN A 102 36.50 46.16 2.21
N LYS A 103 36.51 46.90 3.34
CA LYS A 103 37.72 47.57 3.84
C LYS A 103 37.95 47.43 5.35
N HIS A 104 36.93 47.16 6.17
CA HIS A 104 37.13 46.93 7.60
C HIS A 104 36.25 45.79 8.09
N LEU A 105 36.83 44.60 8.27
CA LEU A 105 36.38 43.55 9.21
C LEU A 105 37.39 42.39 9.14
N LYS A 106 38.52 42.57 9.85
CA LYS A 106 39.42 41.47 10.21
C LYS A 106 38.97 40.93 11.58
N THR A 107 38.13 39.91 11.60
CA THR A 107 37.97 39.07 12.80
C THR A 107 37.86 37.59 12.42
N LYS A 108 38.54 36.78 13.24
CA LYS A 108 38.85 35.36 13.06
C LYS A 108 37.60 34.49 12.89
N ASN A 109 37.78 33.45 12.06
CA ASN A 109 37.12 32.14 12.06
C ASN A 109 35.72 32.04 12.68
N ILE A 110 34.72 31.89 11.80
CA ILE A 110 33.50 31.04 11.89
C ILE A 110 32.36 31.65 11.06
N PHE A 111 32.36 32.96 10.78
CA PHE A 111 31.22 33.63 10.15
C PHE A 111 31.23 33.79 8.61
N VAL A 112 32.31 33.43 7.91
CA VAL A 112 32.43 33.65 6.44
C VAL A 112 31.78 32.53 5.59
N ARG A 113 31.40 31.39 6.19
CA ARG A 113 30.88 30.21 5.45
C ARG A 113 29.40 30.27 5.06
N LYS A 114 28.56 31.03 5.77
CA LYS A 114 27.10 31.06 5.52
C LYS A 114 26.66 31.80 4.23
N PRO A 115 27.23 32.95 3.83
CA PRO A 115 26.73 33.68 2.65
C PRO A 115 27.09 33.01 1.31
N GLN A 116 28.12 32.16 1.25
CA GLN A 116 28.50 31.42 0.03
C GLN A 116 27.60 30.21 -0.23
N ILE A 117 27.21 29.51 0.83
CA ILE A 117 26.25 28.39 0.76
C ILE A 117 24.87 28.95 0.38
N LEU A 118 24.47 30.06 1.01
CA LEU A 118 23.19 30.72 0.71
C LEU A 118 23.15 31.27 -0.72
N SER A 119 24.23 31.87 -1.24
CA SER A 119 24.29 32.31 -2.65
C SER A 119 24.24 31.16 -3.65
N SER A 120 24.74 29.98 -3.27
CA SER A 120 24.69 28.77 -4.11
C SER A 120 23.29 28.16 -4.14
N PHE A 121 22.57 28.19 -3.00
CA PHE A 121 21.17 27.78 -2.91
C PHE A 121 20.22 28.75 -3.63
N LEU A 122 20.47 30.05 -3.56
CA LEU A 122 19.69 31.04 -4.31
C LEU A 122 19.93 30.93 -5.83
N GLY A 123 21.16 30.63 -6.25
CA GLY A 123 21.46 30.33 -7.67
C GLY A 123 20.76 29.06 -8.20
N LEU A 124 20.45 28.10 -7.32
CA LEU A 124 19.65 26.90 -7.64
C LEU A 124 18.14 27.20 -7.72
N ALA A 125 17.64 28.15 -6.94
CA ALA A 125 16.21 28.46 -6.84
C ALA A 125 15.69 29.32 -8.01
N ILE A 126 16.52 30.22 -8.54
CA ILE A 126 16.12 31.19 -9.57
C ILE A 126 15.67 30.52 -10.89
N PRO A 127 16.37 29.52 -11.44
CA PRO A 127 15.92 28.86 -12.66
C PRO A 127 14.62 28.04 -12.47
N PHE A 128 14.42 27.47 -11.28
CA PHE A 128 13.26 26.64 -10.95
C PHE A 128 11.97 27.45 -10.84
N LEU A 129 12.08 28.77 -10.59
CA LEU A 129 10.96 29.69 -10.42
C LEU A 129 10.58 30.45 -11.69
N VAL A 130 11.44 30.47 -12.71
CA VAL A 130 11.27 31.30 -13.92
C VAL A 130 10.59 30.54 -15.07
N ILE A 131 10.65 29.20 -15.12
CA ILE A 131 10.06 28.41 -16.21
C ILE A 131 9.22 27.28 -15.63
N ASP A 132 7.92 27.34 -15.88
CA ASP A 132 6.95 26.33 -15.50
C ASP A 132 7.24 25.04 -16.29
N PRO A 133 7.67 23.93 -15.66
CA PRO A 133 8.12 22.73 -16.38
C PRO A 133 6.97 21.92 -17.01
N LEU A 134 5.74 22.45 -16.97
CA LEU A 134 4.52 21.82 -17.44
C LEU A 134 4.12 22.18 -18.88
N GLN A 135 4.87 23.05 -19.58
CA GLN A 135 4.62 23.30 -21.01
C GLN A 135 5.46 22.35 -21.88
N SER A 136 4.76 21.60 -22.73
CA SER A 136 5.21 20.41 -23.46
C SER A 136 6.26 20.63 -24.57
N ASP A 137 6.63 21.88 -24.88
CA ASP A 137 7.38 22.20 -26.11
C ASP A 137 8.74 22.90 -25.86
N VAL A 138 9.43 22.59 -24.76
CA VAL A 138 10.79 23.15 -24.53
C VAL A 138 11.86 22.28 -25.22
N PRO A 139 12.71 22.84 -26.12
CA PRO A 139 13.73 22.06 -26.85
C PRO A 139 14.77 21.41 -25.94
N HIS A 140 15.14 20.17 -26.26
CA HIS A 140 16.08 19.29 -25.52
C HIS A 140 17.41 19.95 -25.11
N LEU A 141 17.85 20.99 -25.83
CA LEU A 141 19.07 21.74 -25.56
C LEU A 141 19.00 22.53 -24.23
N ILE A 142 17.82 23.03 -23.87
CA ILE A 142 17.61 23.84 -22.65
C ILE A 142 17.65 22.95 -21.41
N TYR A 143 17.07 21.75 -21.46
CA TYR A 143 17.12 20.80 -20.35
C TYR A 143 18.53 20.23 -20.14
N PHE A 144 19.28 20.00 -21.22
CA PHE A 144 20.68 19.58 -21.16
C PHE A 144 21.57 20.62 -20.48
N SER A 145 21.41 21.90 -20.83
CA SER A 145 22.14 23.00 -20.17
C SER A 145 21.80 23.14 -18.69
N TYR A 146 20.57 22.79 -18.29
CA TYR A 146 20.12 22.79 -16.89
C TYR A 146 20.81 21.70 -16.04
N LEU A 147 20.89 20.48 -16.55
CA LEU A 147 21.59 19.36 -15.88
C LEU A 147 23.09 19.64 -15.75
N LEU A 148 23.68 20.30 -16.74
CA LEU A 148 25.08 20.75 -16.71
C LEU A 148 25.30 21.84 -15.65
N ALA A 149 24.35 22.78 -15.51
CA ALA A 149 24.39 23.81 -14.48
C ALA A 149 24.26 23.23 -13.06
N ILE A 150 23.37 22.26 -12.84
CA ILE A 150 23.17 21.59 -11.55
C ILE A 150 24.41 20.77 -11.18
N SER A 151 24.92 19.97 -12.11
CA SER A 151 26.10 19.12 -11.87
C SER A 151 27.37 19.95 -11.59
N SER A 152 27.56 21.06 -12.32
CA SER A 152 28.65 22.00 -12.04
C SER A 152 28.50 22.72 -10.69
N SER A 153 27.27 23.02 -10.26
CA SER A 153 26.99 23.62 -8.93
C SER A 153 27.26 22.65 -7.78
N PHE A 154 26.87 21.38 -7.92
CA PHE A 154 27.22 20.34 -6.95
C PHE A 154 28.72 20.10 -6.88
N TYR A 155 29.43 20.07 -8.02
CA TYR A 155 30.88 19.98 -8.05
C TYR A 155 31.56 21.12 -7.28
N LEU A 156 31.09 22.36 -7.46
CA LEU A 156 31.60 23.52 -6.75
C LEU A 156 31.28 23.46 -5.24
N CYS A 157 30.10 22.97 -4.87
CA CYS A 157 29.72 22.75 -3.47
C CYS A 157 30.62 21.71 -2.78
N PHE A 158 30.82 20.54 -3.39
CA PHE A 158 31.67 19.49 -2.83
C PHE A 158 33.15 19.90 -2.78
N LYS A 159 33.63 20.66 -3.77
CA LYS A 159 34.97 21.24 -3.76
C LYS A 159 35.15 22.27 -2.64
N SER A 160 34.13 23.10 -2.38
CA SER A 160 34.08 24.04 -1.26
C SER A 160 34.12 23.36 0.11
N MET A 161 33.71 22.09 0.21
CA MET A 161 33.74 21.30 1.45
C MET A 161 35.08 20.58 1.68
N ASN A 162 36.07 20.76 0.80
CA ASN A 162 37.45 20.26 0.94
C ASN A 162 37.56 18.72 1.09
N LEU A 163 36.68 17.97 0.43
CA LEU A 163 36.69 16.50 0.45
C LEU A 163 37.82 15.95 -0.44
N LYS A 164 38.56 14.94 0.03
CA LYS A 164 39.77 14.41 -0.65
C LYS A 164 39.48 13.68 -1.99
N ASN A 165 38.25 13.25 -2.25
CA ASN A 165 37.88 12.42 -3.41
C ASN A 165 36.83 13.04 -4.36
N VAL A 166 36.77 14.37 -4.47
CA VAL A 166 35.72 15.11 -5.22
C VAL A 166 35.59 14.69 -6.70
N ARG A 167 36.69 14.29 -7.35
CA ARG A 167 36.70 13.90 -8.78
C ARG A 167 35.84 12.66 -9.07
N TRP A 168 35.79 11.68 -8.16
CA TRP A 168 35.02 10.45 -8.34
C TRP A 168 33.52 10.66 -8.07
N TYR A 169 33.18 11.50 -7.08
CA TYR A 169 31.78 11.85 -6.81
C TYR A 169 31.15 12.67 -7.94
N SER A 170 31.91 13.56 -8.56
CA SER A 170 31.41 14.31 -9.72
C SER A 170 31.25 13.45 -10.96
N LEU A 171 32.14 12.48 -11.17
CA LEU A 171 32.03 11.52 -12.27
C LEU A 171 30.80 10.62 -12.08
N ALA A 172 30.57 10.12 -10.86
CA ALA A 172 29.41 9.32 -10.51
C ALA A 172 28.09 10.10 -10.68
N LEU A 173 28.05 11.38 -10.30
CA LEU A 173 26.89 12.26 -10.50
C LEU A 173 26.60 12.56 -11.97
N VAL A 174 27.64 12.75 -12.79
CA VAL A 174 27.48 12.97 -14.24
C VAL A 174 27.05 11.67 -14.94
N CYS A 175 27.60 10.52 -14.58
CA CYS A 175 27.13 9.23 -15.09
C CYS A 175 25.69 8.93 -14.64
N LEU A 176 25.32 9.25 -13.40
CA LEU A 176 23.95 9.12 -12.90
C LEU A 176 23.01 10.06 -13.68
N ALA A 177 23.41 11.30 -13.95
CA ALA A 177 22.63 12.24 -14.75
C ALA A 177 22.48 11.78 -16.22
N LEU A 178 23.50 11.17 -16.81
CA LEU A 178 23.46 10.60 -18.17
C LEU A 178 22.61 9.32 -18.24
N VAL A 179 22.63 8.48 -17.19
CA VAL A 179 21.75 7.31 -17.06
C VAL A 179 20.29 7.76 -16.88
N LEU A 180 20.05 8.77 -16.05
CA LEU A 180 18.73 9.41 -15.88
C LEU A 180 18.25 10.14 -17.15
N PHE A 181 19.17 10.62 -18.00
CA PHE A 181 18.87 11.21 -19.31
C PHE A 181 18.46 10.14 -20.35
N SER A 182 19.01 8.92 -20.27
CA SER A 182 18.67 7.82 -21.19
C SER A 182 17.32 7.15 -20.91
N PHE A 183 16.78 7.32 -19.69
CA PHE A 183 15.50 6.74 -19.28
C PHE A 183 14.45 7.85 -19.12
N ARG A 184 13.61 7.98 -20.15
CA ARG A 184 12.50 8.94 -20.25
C ARG A 184 11.67 9.03 -18.95
N LEU A 185 11.18 10.23 -18.70
CA LEU A 185 10.42 10.78 -17.56
C LEU A 185 9.26 9.92 -16.97
N LEU A 186 8.92 8.77 -17.54
CA LEU A 186 8.02 7.78 -16.94
C LEU A 186 8.70 7.01 -15.79
N LEU A 187 10.01 6.75 -15.91
CA LEU A 187 10.76 5.97 -14.92
C LEU A 187 10.98 6.76 -13.62
N VAL A 188 11.05 8.10 -13.67
CA VAL A 188 11.25 8.93 -12.47
C VAL A 188 10.03 8.86 -11.55
N MET A 189 8.81 8.87 -12.09
CA MET A 189 7.59 8.67 -11.28
C MET A 189 7.48 7.23 -10.76
N GLN A 190 7.90 6.24 -11.56
CA GLN A 190 7.95 4.83 -11.14
C GLN A 190 8.99 4.58 -10.05
N ILE A 191 10.18 5.19 -10.17
CA ILE A 191 11.23 5.15 -9.16
C ILE A 191 10.81 5.97 -7.96
N LEU A 192 10.16 7.13 -8.09
CA LEU A 192 9.69 7.91 -6.93
C LEU A 192 8.59 7.17 -6.17
N ALA A 193 7.65 6.53 -6.86
CA ALA A 193 6.58 5.74 -6.25
C ALA A 193 7.13 4.46 -5.62
N ALA A 194 8.05 3.75 -6.30
CA ALA A 194 8.74 2.59 -5.76
C ALA A 194 9.66 2.96 -4.59
N LEU A 195 10.36 4.10 -4.66
CA LEU A 195 11.18 4.63 -3.56
C LEU A 195 10.31 5.13 -2.40
N LEU A 196 9.14 5.71 -2.67
CA LEU A 196 8.17 6.06 -1.64
C LEU A 196 7.65 4.78 -0.99
N PHE A 197 7.35 3.73 -1.76
CA PHE A 197 6.91 2.42 -1.27
C PHE A 197 7.99 1.68 -0.46
N ILE A 198 9.23 1.67 -0.95
CA ILE A 198 10.40 1.10 -0.27
C ILE A 198 10.73 1.94 0.98
N ALA A 199 10.58 3.27 0.91
CA ALA A 199 10.77 4.15 2.06
C ALA A 199 9.63 3.98 3.09
N LEU A 200 8.39 3.72 2.67
CA LEU A 200 7.25 3.50 3.57
C LEU A 200 7.31 2.11 4.19
N GLY A 201 7.57 1.07 3.39
CA GLY A 201 7.81 -0.29 3.87
C GLY A 201 9.05 -0.34 4.76
N GLY A 202 10.10 0.40 4.39
CA GLY A 202 11.31 0.59 5.18
C GLY A 202 11.07 1.40 6.45
N LEU A 203 10.19 2.41 6.44
CA LEU A 203 9.78 3.18 7.61
C LEU A 203 8.92 2.34 8.55
N VAL A 204 7.96 1.57 8.02
CA VAL A 204 7.14 0.64 8.81
C VAL A 204 8.04 -0.45 9.40
N ALA A 205 8.94 -1.04 8.61
CA ALA A 205 9.91 -2.00 9.09
C ALA A 205 10.86 -1.37 10.12
N TYR A 206 11.36 -0.16 9.90
CA TYR A 206 12.23 0.58 10.82
C TYR A 206 11.50 0.95 12.13
N LEU A 207 10.24 1.37 12.05
CA LEU A 207 9.41 1.63 13.22
C LEU A 207 9.12 0.32 13.98
N ILE A 208 8.85 -0.78 13.29
CA ILE A 208 8.65 -2.09 13.94
C ILE A 208 9.96 -2.64 14.55
N LEU A 209 11.12 -2.38 13.92
CA LEU A 209 12.42 -2.92 14.30
C LEU A 209 13.19 -2.05 15.29
N ASN A 210 12.98 -0.73 15.33
CA ASN A 210 13.78 0.19 16.14
C ASN A 210 13.07 0.63 17.43
N ARG A 211 13.36 -0.09 18.51
CA ARG A 211 12.77 0.06 19.84
C ARG A 211 12.94 1.48 20.44
N GLU A 212 14.02 2.18 20.12
CA GLU A 212 14.28 3.55 20.63
C GLU A 212 13.44 4.63 19.92
N THR A 213 13.15 4.45 18.62
CA THR A 213 12.34 5.42 17.87
C THR A 213 10.88 5.34 18.31
N ILE A 214 10.38 4.12 18.54
CA ILE A 214 9.04 3.89 19.12
C ILE A 214 8.93 4.55 20.49
N ARG A 215 9.93 4.34 21.37
CA ARG A 215 9.92 4.90 22.73
C ARG A 215 9.86 6.43 22.72
N ASN A 216 10.54 7.08 21.77
CA ASN A 216 10.52 8.53 21.61
C ASN A 216 9.25 9.08 20.94
N PHE A 217 8.54 8.26 20.15
CA PHE A 217 7.23 8.61 19.57
C PHE A 217 6.10 8.41 20.59
N GLU A 218 6.20 7.37 21.42
CA GLU A 218 5.28 7.03 22.52
C GLU A 218 5.31 8.10 23.62
N THR A 219 6.46 8.71 23.90
CA THR A 219 6.55 9.84 24.86
C THR A 219 5.91 11.12 24.35
N LYS A 220 5.79 11.31 23.02
CA LYS A 220 5.24 12.55 22.41
C LYS A 220 3.76 12.43 21.99
N TYR A 221 3.30 11.23 21.59
CA TYR A 221 1.93 10.94 21.13
C TYR A 221 1.25 9.79 21.90
N GLY A 222 1.68 9.54 23.13
CA GLY A 222 1.30 8.35 23.91
C GLY A 222 -0.21 8.11 24.05
N SER A 223 -1.05 9.14 23.99
CA SER A 223 -2.51 8.95 24.06
C SER A 223 -3.10 8.21 22.85
N LEU A 224 -2.57 8.40 21.64
CA LEU A 224 -3.04 7.73 20.41
C LEU A 224 -2.55 6.28 20.31
N PHE A 225 -1.34 5.98 20.78
CA PHE A 225 -0.75 4.63 20.73
C PHE A 225 -1.18 3.73 21.89
N THR A 226 -1.92 4.25 22.89
CA THR A 226 -2.44 3.43 24.00
C THR A 226 -3.61 2.51 23.62
N LYS A 227 -4.23 2.70 22.44
CA LYS A 227 -5.34 1.90 21.92
C LYS A 227 -4.90 1.12 20.68
N PRO A 228 -4.52 -0.17 20.81
CA PRO A 228 -4.10 -1.01 19.69
C PRO A 228 -5.12 -1.07 18.54
N GLU A 229 -6.40 -0.94 18.88
CA GLU A 229 -7.53 -0.92 17.95
C GLU A 229 -7.43 0.26 16.96
N VAL A 230 -7.06 1.44 17.47
CA VAL A 230 -6.94 2.68 16.69
C VAL A 230 -5.74 2.61 15.74
N VAL A 231 -4.62 2.07 16.23
CA VAL A 231 -3.40 1.91 15.43
C VAL A 231 -3.66 1.00 14.22
N THR A 232 -4.42 -0.07 14.44
CA THR A 232 -4.81 -1.01 13.37
C THR A 232 -5.62 -0.30 12.29
N VAL A 233 -6.68 0.43 12.66
CA VAL A 233 -7.52 1.17 11.72
C VAL A 233 -6.72 2.21 10.94
N ILE A 234 -5.89 3.01 11.62
CA ILE A 234 -5.07 4.04 10.97
C ILE A 234 -4.10 3.40 9.97
N TYR A 235 -3.49 2.26 10.32
CA TYR A 235 -2.61 1.53 9.42
C TYR A 235 -3.32 1.13 8.12
N PHE A 236 -4.50 0.49 8.21
CA PHE A 236 -5.27 0.08 7.02
C PHE A 236 -5.72 1.29 6.20
N ALA A 237 -6.24 2.33 6.85
CA ALA A 237 -6.71 3.53 6.17
C ALA A 237 -5.58 4.29 5.46
N LEU A 238 -4.41 4.42 6.09
CA LEU A 238 -3.25 5.09 5.50
C LEU A 238 -2.71 4.30 4.30
N LEU A 239 -2.58 2.98 4.42
CA LEU A 239 -2.16 2.14 3.30
C LEU A 239 -3.17 2.21 2.14
N ALA A 240 -4.46 2.14 2.43
CA ALA A 240 -5.50 2.27 1.41
C ALA A 240 -5.44 3.63 0.71
N PHE A 241 -5.23 4.72 1.47
CA PHE A 241 -5.11 6.07 0.90
C PHE A 241 -3.89 6.21 -0.01
N LEU A 242 -2.73 5.72 0.43
CA LEU A 242 -1.51 5.75 -0.38
C LEU A 242 -1.62 4.87 -1.62
N GLY A 243 -2.22 3.68 -1.48
CA GLY A 243 -2.51 2.81 -2.61
C GLY A 243 -3.47 3.47 -3.61
N ALA A 244 -4.46 4.23 -3.15
CA ALA A 244 -5.38 4.96 -4.02
C ALA A 244 -4.67 6.02 -4.88
N LEU A 245 -3.70 6.74 -4.30
CA LEU A 245 -2.88 7.70 -5.04
C LEU A 245 -2.04 7.01 -6.13
N VAL A 246 -1.51 5.83 -5.83
CA VAL A 246 -0.73 5.02 -6.78
C VAL A 246 -1.61 4.45 -7.89
N LEU A 247 -2.77 3.90 -7.55
CA LEU A 247 -3.71 3.33 -8.53
C LEU A 247 -4.36 4.39 -9.42
N LYS A 248 -4.56 5.60 -8.89
CA LYS A 248 -5.05 6.75 -9.68
C LYS A 248 -3.98 7.30 -10.64
N ALA A 249 -2.70 7.02 -10.41
CA ALA A 249 -1.65 7.57 -11.25
C ALA A 249 -1.73 6.99 -12.68
N PRO A 250 -1.45 7.81 -13.73
CA PRO A 250 -1.61 7.39 -15.13
C PRO A 250 -0.81 6.13 -15.52
N PHE A 251 0.29 5.83 -14.82
CA PHE A 251 1.09 4.63 -15.10
C PHE A 251 0.41 3.33 -14.64
N SER A 252 -0.53 3.41 -13.70
CA SER A 252 -1.24 2.25 -13.15
C SER A 252 -2.46 1.87 -13.98
N GLN A 253 -2.97 2.78 -14.81
CA GLN A 253 -4.13 2.60 -15.67
C GLN A 253 -3.70 2.05 -17.03
N SER A 254 -4.46 1.10 -17.56
CA SER A 254 -4.19 0.54 -18.89
C SER A 254 -4.57 1.51 -20.01
N ASN A 255 -5.63 2.31 -19.79
CA ASN A 255 -6.11 3.31 -20.74
C ASN A 255 -5.94 4.74 -20.16
N PRO A 256 -5.15 5.62 -20.80
CA PRO A 256 -4.95 7.00 -20.33
C PRO A 256 -6.22 7.85 -20.29
N GLU A 257 -7.27 7.47 -21.02
CA GLU A 257 -8.56 8.18 -21.08
C GLU A 257 -9.56 7.71 -20.01
N SER A 258 -9.34 6.54 -19.39
CA SER A 258 -10.20 6.05 -18.31
C SER A 258 -9.78 6.66 -16.97
N THR A 259 -10.14 7.93 -16.72
CA THR A 259 -9.95 8.54 -15.40
C THR A 259 -10.89 7.95 -14.37
N HIS A 260 -10.47 6.88 -13.68
CA HIS A 260 -11.17 6.40 -12.49
C HIS A 260 -11.30 7.50 -11.44
N SER A 261 -12.45 7.57 -10.76
CA SER A 261 -12.61 8.49 -9.64
C SER A 261 -11.61 8.16 -8.53
N PHE A 262 -11.25 9.16 -7.72
CA PHE A 262 -10.44 8.89 -6.53
C PHE A 262 -11.15 7.92 -5.59
N LEU A 263 -12.47 8.02 -5.48
CA LEU A 263 -13.27 7.10 -4.65
C LEU A 263 -13.16 5.65 -5.14
N ASP A 264 -13.17 5.42 -6.46
CA ASP A 264 -13.08 4.07 -7.02
C ASP A 264 -11.68 3.47 -6.83
N SER A 265 -10.65 4.32 -6.99
CA SER A 265 -9.26 3.94 -6.71
C SER A 265 -9.07 3.63 -5.21
N PHE A 266 -9.71 4.40 -4.34
CA PHE A 266 -9.69 4.17 -2.90
C PHE A 266 -10.47 2.92 -2.48
N PHE A 267 -11.61 2.63 -3.13
CA PHE A 267 -12.35 1.40 -2.95
C PHE A 267 -11.49 0.18 -3.29
N THR A 268 -10.89 0.18 -4.49
CA THR A 268 -10.04 -0.93 -4.97
C THR A 268 -8.82 -1.11 -4.07
N SER A 269 -8.19 0.00 -3.66
CA SER A 269 -7.07 -0.02 -2.73
C SER A 269 -7.47 -0.55 -1.35
N MET A 270 -8.60 -0.10 -0.79
CA MET A 270 -9.11 -0.61 0.49
C MET A 270 -9.42 -2.09 0.42
N SER A 271 -10.05 -2.55 -0.66
CA SER A 271 -10.34 -3.96 -0.91
C SER A 271 -9.06 -4.81 -0.98
N ALA A 272 -8.01 -4.32 -1.65
CA ALA A 272 -6.71 -4.98 -1.71
C ALA A 272 -6.01 -5.06 -0.34
N VAL A 273 -5.95 -3.95 0.41
CA VAL A 273 -5.29 -3.91 1.74
C VAL A 273 -6.10 -4.67 2.80
N CYS A 274 -7.43 -4.62 2.74
CA CYS A 274 -8.29 -5.43 3.60
C CYS A 274 -8.36 -6.89 3.15
N VAL A 275 -7.75 -7.22 2.00
CA VAL A 275 -7.70 -8.58 1.48
C VAL A 275 -9.12 -9.12 1.33
N THR A 276 -9.99 -8.30 0.73
CA THR A 276 -11.42 -8.58 0.56
C THR A 276 -11.70 -9.15 -0.81
N GLY A 277 -11.29 -8.49 -1.90
CA GLY A 277 -11.45 -9.01 -3.26
C GLY A 277 -12.62 -8.46 -4.06
N LEU A 278 -13.46 -7.62 -3.44
CA LEU A 278 -14.47 -6.85 -4.18
C LEU A 278 -13.78 -5.82 -5.07
N ALA A 279 -14.05 -5.86 -6.37
CA ALA A 279 -13.47 -4.96 -7.35
C ALA A 279 -14.58 -4.27 -8.16
N LEU A 280 -14.44 -2.95 -8.35
CA LEU A 280 -15.34 -2.16 -9.21
C LEU A 280 -14.97 -2.31 -10.70
N PHE A 281 -13.72 -2.67 -10.95
CA PHE A 281 -13.08 -2.69 -12.26
C PHE A 281 -12.45 -4.05 -12.50
N ASP A 282 -12.32 -4.40 -13.76
CA ASP A 282 -11.66 -5.64 -14.17
C ASP A 282 -10.15 -5.47 -13.98
N THR A 283 -9.60 -6.22 -13.03
CA THR A 283 -8.17 -6.11 -12.66
C THR A 283 -7.25 -6.45 -13.83
N ALA A 284 -7.70 -7.30 -14.75
CA ALA A 284 -6.94 -7.69 -15.93
C ALA A 284 -6.93 -6.61 -17.01
N LYS A 285 -8.05 -5.91 -17.20
CA LYS A 285 -8.25 -4.97 -18.31
C LYS A 285 -7.97 -3.52 -17.94
N ASP A 286 -8.37 -3.07 -16.76
CA ASP A 286 -8.36 -1.65 -16.38
C ASP A 286 -7.02 -1.20 -15.80
N PHE A 287 -6.23 -2.15 -15.27
CA PHE A 287 -4.92 -1.86 -14.70
C PHE A 287 -3.78 -2.33 -15.60
N SER A 288 -2.77 -1.46 -15.73
CA SER A 288 -1.50 -1.82 -16.36
C SER A 288 -0.75 -2.85 -15.50
N PHE A 289 0.34 -3.40 -16.03
CA PHE A 289 1.26 -4.24 -15.25
C PHE A 289 1.65 -3.60 -13.90
N TRP A 290 1.88 -2.28 -13.87
CA TRP A 290 2.24 -1.57 -12.64
C TRP A 290 1.06 -1.38 -11.68
N GLY A 291 -0.16 -1.23 -12.21
CA GLY A 291 -1.38 -1.22 -11.41
C GLY A 291 -1.60 -2.57 -10.75
N GLN A 292 -1.49 -3.65 -11.53
CA GLN A 292 -1.55 -5.03 -11.04
C GLN A 292 -0.48 -5.31 -9.98
N ALA A 293 0.77 -4.92 -10.22
CA ALA A 293 1.86 -5.05 -9.24
C ALA A 293 1.59 -4.26 -7.95
N SER A 294 0.97 -3.09 -8.06
CA SER A 294 0.58 -2.27 -6.90
C SER A 294 -0.52 -2.95 -6.08
N ILE A 295 -1.55 -3.50 -6.73
CA ILE A 295 -2.60 -4.30 -6.07
C ILE A 295 -1.98 -5.50 -5.35
N LEU A 296 -1.11 -6.25 -6.03
CA LEU A 296 -0.41 -7.40 -5.46
C LEU A 296 0.39 -7.02 -4.20
N PHE A 297 1.05 -5.87 -4.22
CA PHE A 297 1.82 -5.39 -3.08
C PHE A 297 0.91 -4.92 -1.92
N LEU A 298 -0.21 -4.27 -2.22
CA LEU A 298 -1.21 -3.90 -1.22
C LEU A 298 -1.82 -5.14 -0.54
N ILE A 299 -2.10 -6.19 -1.30
CA ILE A 299 -2.52 -7.50 -0.80
C ILE A 299 -1.46 -8.06 0.17
N GLN A 300 -0.18 -8.05 -0.23
CA GLN A 300 0.90 -8.57 0.59
C GLN A 300 1.06 -7.81 1.90
N LEU A 301 1.03 -6.48 1.84
CA LEU A 301 1.07 -5.63 3.04
C LEU A 301 -0.16 -5.85 3.92
N GLY A 302 -1.35 -6.01 3.34
CA GLY A 302 -2.58 -6.28 4.06
C GLY A 302 -2.57 -7.62 4.79
N GLY A 303 -2.09 -8.67 4.11
CA GLY A 303 -1.92 -10.02 4.65
C GLY A 303 -0.88 -10.07 5.78
N LEU A 304 0.33 -9.57 5.52
CA LEU A 304 1.39 -9.48 6.54
C LEU A 304 1.01 -8.54 7.68
N GLY A 305 0.31 -7.44 7.39
CA GLY A 305 -0.03 -6.37 8.32
C GLY A 305 -0.82 -6.85 9.52
N ILE A 306 -1.89 -7.64 9.32
CA ILE A 306 -2.64 -8.21 10.45
C ILE A 306 -1.78 -9.16 11.28
N THR A 307 -1.04 -10.06 10.62
CA THR A 307 -0.25 -11.09 11.34
C THR A 307 0.94 -10.49 12.11
N SER A 308 1.55 -9.43 11.58
CA SER A 308 2.72 -8.77 12.18
C SER A 308 2.30 -7.76 13.24
N LEU A 309 1.22 -7.01 13.01
CA LEU A 309 0.73 -6.02 13.97
C LEU A 309 0.12 -6.70 15.20
N SER A 310 -0.62 -7.81 15.02
CA SER A 310 -1.09 -8.64 16.13
C SER A 310 0.07 -9.20 16.97
N ALA A 311 1.16 -9.63 16.32
CA ALA A 311 2.37 -10.07 17.01
C ALA A 311 3.13 -8.93 17.72
N TRP A 312 3.17 -7.74 17.12
CA TRP A 312 3.80 -6.55 17.71
C TRP A 312 3.06 -6.06 18.96
N ILE A 313 1.73 -5.97 18.89
CA ILE A 313 0.88 -5.60 20.03
C ILE A 313 1.14 -6.52 21.23
N LEU A 314 1.25 -7.83 21.01
CA LEU A 314 1.54 -8.80 22.07
C LEU A 314 2.88 -8.55 22.78
N LEU A 315 3.92 -8.15 22.06
CA LEU A 315 5.25 -7.97 22.63
C LEU A 315 5.44 -6.62 23.32
N VAL A 316 4.74 -5.58 22.87
CA VAL A 316 4.79 -4.24 23.48
C VAL A 316 3.91 -4.16 24.72
N LEU A 317 2.76 -4.84 24.75
CA LEU A 317 1.85 -4.84 25.90
C LEU A 317 2.27 -5.78 27.04
N LYS A 318 3.36 -6.54 26.86
CA LYS A 318 3.94 -7.49 27.82
C LYS A 318 4.16 -6.94 29.23
N ASP A 319 4.41 -5.63 29.37
CA ASP A 319 4.75 -4.99 30.66
C ASP A 319 3.56 -4.27 31.33
N ARG A 320 2.36 -4.28 30.75
CA ARG A 320 1.17 -3.67 31.37
C ARG A 320 0.17 -4.75 31.78
N ARG A 321 -0.26 -4.72 33.06
CA ARG A 321 -1.46 -5.45 33.53
C ARG A 321 -2.70 -4.81 32.91
N LEU A 322 -2.96 -5.10 31.65
CA LEU A 322 -4.16 -4.66 30.98
C LEU A 322 -5.22 -5.75 31.14
N ASN A 323 -6.29 -5.42 31.85
CA ASN A 323 -7.58 -6.01 31.52
C ASN A 323 -7.84 -5.66 30.06
N LEU A 324 -7.94 -6.64 29.15
CA LEU A 324 -8.98 -6.76 28.13
C LEU A 324 -8.65 -7.86 27.09
N ASP A 325 -9.42 -8.94 27.24
CA ASP A 325 -10.27 -9.45 26.18
C ASP A 325 -9.58 -10.23 25.04
N HIS A 326 -8.71 -9.74 24.16
CA HIS A 326 -8.20 -10.59 23.05
C HIS A 326 -7.10 -11.61 23.44
N GLU A 327 -6.82 -11.72 24.74
CA GLU A 327 -5.68 -12.45 25.27
C GLU A 327 -5.89 -13.95 25.53
N ALA A 328 -7.06 -14.47 25.91
CA ALA A 328 -7.11 -15.87 26.39
C ALA A 328 -6.72 -16.93 25.32
N ALA A 329 -6.93 -16.62 24.03
CA ALA A 329 -6.50 -17.47 22.91
C ALA A 329 -5.01 -17.23 22.52
N MET A 330 -4.55 -15.98 22.61
CA MET A 330 -3.19 -15.58 22.20
C MET A 330 -2.14 -15.67 23.33
N GLN A 331 -2.56 -15.65 24.60
CA GLN A 331 -1.71 -15.85 25.79
C GLN A 331 -1.24 -17.30 25.90
N ASN A 332 -2.03 -18.26 25.43
CA ASN A 332 -1.60 -19.66 25.34
C ASN A 332 -0.54 -19.87 24.26
N MET A 333 -0.55 -19.07 23.18
CA MET A 333 0.59 -18.95 22.26
C MET A 333 1.76 -18.17 22.90
N ALA A 334 1.47 -17.14 23.70
CA ALA A 334 2.49 -16.32 24.37
C ALA A 334 3.21 -16.99 25.55
N GLY A 335 2.68 -18.08 26.10
CA GLY A 335 3.36 -18.92 27.07
C GLY A 335 4.72 -19.45 26.55
N HIS A 336 4.83 -19.66 25.23
CA HIS A 336 6.10 -19.99 24.56
C HIS A 336 6.86 -18.76 24.02
N LEU A 337 6.21 -17.60 23.88
CA LEU A 337 6.83 -16.33 23.42
C LEU A 337 7.59 -15.58 24.53
N LYS A 338 7.67 -16.10 25.77
CA LYS A 338 8.38 -15.44 26.89
C LYS A 338 9.82 -15.03 26.53
N ASN A 339 10.49 -15.76 25.63
CA ASN A 339 11.87 -15.55 25.16
C ASN A 339 12.00 -15.36 23.63
N ILE A 340 10.93 -15.13 22.87
CA ILE A 340 11.03 -15.02 21.42
C ILE A 340 11.42 -13.59 21.04
N ASP A 341 12.56 -13.47 20.35
CA ASP A 341 12.98 -12.24 19.69
C ASP A 341 11.98 -11.87 18.59
N LEU A 342 11.34 -10.70 18.72
CA LEU A 342 10.36 -10.17 17.77
C LEU A 342 10.92 -10.15 16.34
N LYS A 343 12.20 -9.79 16.20
CA LYS A 343 12.86 -9.70 14.90
C LYS A 343 12.98 -11.08 14.26
N SER A 344 13.37 -12.08 15.04
CA SER A 344 13.41 -13.48 14.58
C SER A 344 12.01 -14.00 14.21
N PHE A 345 10.97 -13.60 14.94
CA PHE A 345 9.59 -13.99 14.68
C PHE A 345 9.06 -13.41 13.36
N ILE A 346 9.14 -12.09 13.16
CA ILE A 346 8.72 -11.42 11.92
C ILE A 346 9.48 -12.00 10.73
N ARG A 347 10.79 -12.22 10.87
CA ARG A 347 11.62 -12.81 9.81
C ARG A 347 11.16 -14.22 9.43
N ARG A 348 10.76 -15.05 10.39
CA ARG A 348 10.23 -16.40 10.12
C ARG A 348 8.89 -16.34 9.37
N ILE A 349 7.99 -15.43 9.74
CA ILE A 349 6.73 -15.24 9.03
C ILE A 349 6.99 -14.78 7.59
N PHE A 350 7.87 -13.80 7.41
CA PHE A 350 8.21 -13.29 6.08
C PHE A 350 8.74 -14.39 5.14
N TYR A 351 9.69 -15.21 5.61
CA TYR A 351 10.20 -16.33 4.80
C TYR A 351 9.17 -17.43 4.57
N TYR A 352 8.24 -17.64 5.51
CA TYR A 352 7.15 -18.58 5.33
C TYR A 352 6.19 -18.13 4.21
N PHE A 353 5.77 -16.86 4.22
CA PHE A 353 4.96 -16.26 3.15
C PHE A 353 5.64 -16.46 1.80
N LEU A 354 6.88 -15.98 1.68
CA LEU A 354 7.66 -16.09 0.45
C LEU A 354 7.79 -17.55 -0.01
N GLY A 355 8.06 -18.48 0.90
CA GLY A 355 8.21 -19.90 0.58
C GLY A 355 6.94 -20.54 0.03
N VAL A 356 5.78 -20.27 0.65
CA VAL A 356 4.48 -20.81 0.21
C VAL A 356 4.05 -20.18 -1.11
N GLU A 357 4.20 -18.86 -1.26
CA GLU A 357 3.86 -18.11 -2.48
C GLU A 357 4.73 -18.54 -3.68
N LEU A 358 6.03 -18.71 -3.48
CA LEU A 358 6.91 -19.20 -4.54
C LEU A 358 6.57 -20.65 -4.91
N SER A 359 6.26 -21.49 -3.93
CA SER A 359 5.85 -22.87 -4.19
C SER A 359 4.55 -22.94 -4.99
N GLY A 360 3.55 -22.11 -4.63
CA GLY A 360 2.31 -21.98 -5.37
C GLY A 360 2.52 -21.47 -6.80
N THR A 361 3.38 -20.47 -6.97
CA THR A 361 3.78 -19.94 -8.28
C THR A 361 4.40 -21.02 -9.17
N LEU A 362 5.34 -21.81 -8.61
CA LEU A 362 6.00 -22.89 -9.34
C LEU A 362 5.03 -24.01 -9.77
N LEU A 363 4.02 -24.31 -8.94
CA LEU A 363 3.01 -25.32 -9.25
C LEU A 363 1.95 -24.81 -10.25
N LEU A 364 1.57 -23.53 -10.17
CA LEU A 364 0.56 -22.93 -11.04
C LEU A 364 1.09 -22.57 -12.44
N THR A 365 2.37 -22.20 -12.55
CA THR A 365 2.98 -21.82 -13.84
C THR A 365 2.78 -22.87 -14.95
N PRO A 366 3.15 -24.16 -14.76
CA PRO A 366 2.95 -25.17 -15.80
C PRO A 366 1.47 -25.41 -16.11
N ALA A 367 0.57 -25.24 -15.14
CA ALA A 367 -0.86 -25.38 -15.35
C ALA A 367 -1.41 -24.25 -16.22
N PHE A 368 -1.00 -22.99 -15.99
CA PHE A 368 -1.38 -21.86 -16.84
C PHE A 368 -0.78 -21.92 -18.24
N MET A 369 0.45 -22.43 -18.38
CA MET A 369 1.03 -22.70 -19.71
C MET A 369 0.22 -23.75 -20.48
N SER A 370 -0.24 -24.80 -19.79
CA SER A 370 -1.06 -25.85 -20.39
C SER A 370 -2.44 -25.34 -20.84
N SER A 371 -2.95 -24.28 -20.23
CA SER A 371 -4.17 -23.59 -20.67
C SER A 371 -3.96 -22.58 -21.82
N GLY A 372 -2.74 -22.45 -22.35
CA GLY A 372 -2.44 -21.64 -23.53
C GLY A 372 -1.69 -20.33 -23.28
N ASP A 373 -1.28 -20.04 -22.05
CA ASP A 373 -0.51 -18.82 -21.76
C ASP A 373 0.96 -18.95 -22.16
N SER A 374 1.56 -17.84 -22.61
CA SER A 374 3.01 -17.74 -22.79
C SER A 374 3.73 -17.89 -21.45
N PHE A 375 4.98 -18.37 -21.45
CA PHE A 375 5.74 -18.59 -20.21
C PHE A 375 5.78 -17.35 -19.30
N VAL A 376 6.02 -16.16 -19.87
CA VAL A 376 6.11 -14.90 -19.09
C VAL A 376 4.74 -14.54 -18.49
N THR A 377 3.67 -14.66 -19.28
CA THR A 377 2.31 -14.41 -18.83
C THR A 377 1.88 -15.41 -17.76
N ALA A 378 2.21 -16.69 -17.95
CA ALA A 378 1.90 -17.76 -17.02
C ALA A 378 2.61 -17.57 -15.68
N VAL A 379 3.89 -17.19 -15.67
CA VAL A 379 4.63 -16.88 -14.44
C VAL A 379 4.01 -15.70 -13.70
N TRP A 380 3.65 -14.62 -14.42
CA TRP A 380 3.02 -13.45 -13.80
C TRP A 380 1.64 -13.77 -13.21
N ARG A 381 0.80 -14.50 -13.96
CA ARG A 381 -0.51 -14.98 -13.48
C ARG A 381 -0.37 -15.92 -12.31
N ALA A 382 0.55 -16.90 -12.38
CA ALA A 382 0.83 -17.82 -11.30
C ALA A 382 1.27 -17.09 -10.02
N LEU A 383 2.16 -16.11 -10.14
CA LEU A 383 2.62 -15.30 -9.00
C LEU A 383 1.48 -14.51 -8.38
N PHE A 384 0.70 -13.82 -9.21
CA PHE A 384 -0.41 -13.01 -8.75
C PHE A 384 -1.49 -13.87 -8.08
N THR A 385 -1.94 -14.93 -8.74
CA THR A 385 -2.91 -15.88 -8.18
C THR A 385 -2.37 -16.53 -6.92
N SER A 386 -1.09 -16.88 -6.85
CA SER A 386 -0.52 -17.53 -5.66
C SER A 386 -0.52 -16.62 -4.43
N VAL A 387 -0.10 -15.35 -4.59
CA VAL A 387 -0.09 -14.37 -3.49
C VAL A 387 -1.51 -14.00 -3.10
N SER A 388 -2.39 -13.77 -4.08
CA SER A 388 -3.80 -13.46 -3.85
C SER A 388 -4.50 -14.62 -3.13
N ALA A 389 -4.28 -15.87 -3.55
CA ALA A 389 -4.84 -17.06 -2.92
C ALA A 389 -4.31 -17.28 -1.50
N PHE A 390 -3.00 -17.17 -1.27
CA PHE A 390 -2.42 -17.37 0.05
C PHE A 390 -2.77 -16.23 1.03
N CYS A 391 -2.90 -15.00 0.55
CA CYS A 391 -3.42 -13.92 1.39
C CYS A 391 -4.93 -14.03 1.59
N ASN A 392 -5.65 -14.82 0.79
CA ASN A 392 -7.12 -14.89 0.73
C ASN A 392 -7.75 -13.58 0.21
N ALA A 393 -7.17 -12.99 -0.85
CA ALA A 393 -7.53 -11.67 -1.36
C ALA A 393 -8.60 -11.66 -2.46
N GLY A 394 -8.78 -12.75 -3.22
CA GLY A 394 -9.79 -12.87 -4.27
C GLY A 394 -9.56 -12.12 -5.57
N PHE A 395 -8.56 -11.24 -5.65
CA PHE A 395 -8.17 -10.61 -6.91
C PHE A 395 -7.61 -11.65 -7.89
N ALA A 396 -8.01 -11.56 -9.15
CA ALA A 396 -7.53 -12.39 -10.25
C ALA A 396 -7.06 -11.53 -11.43
N LEU A 397 -6.19 -12.07 -12.28
CA LEU A 397 -5.76 -11.43 -13.53
C LEU A 397 -6.56 -11.90 -14.74
N GLN A 398 -7.72 -12.50 -14.47
CA GLN A 398 -8.69 -12.93 -15.47
C GLN A 398 -10.02 -12.24 -15.14
N SER A 399 -10.69 -11.76 -16.18
CA SER A 399 -11.95 -11.01 -16.07
C SER A 399 -13.05 -11.79 -15.35
N ASP A 400 -13.03 -13.11 -15.51
CA ASP A 400 -14.00 -14.07 -14.97
C ASP A 400 -13.44 -14.82 -13.74
N SER A 401 -12.43 -14.27 -13.08
CA SER A 401 -11.75 -14.89 -11.93
C SER A 401 -11.11 -16.24 -12.31
N LEU A 402 -11.68 -17.38 -11.92
CA LEU A 402 -11.19 -18.71 -12.29
C LEU A 402 -12.26 -19.56 -13.01
N VAL A 403 -13.36 -18.95 -13.47
CA VAL A 403 -14.47 -19.65 -14.14
C VAL A 403 -13.98 -20.33 -15.43
N SER A 404 -13.13 -19.67 -16.22
CA SER A 404 -12.48 -20.27 -17.40
C SER A 404 -11.65 -21.53 -17.09
N TYR A 405 -11.29 -21.77 -15.83
CA TYR A 405 -10.50 -22.94 -15.39
C TYR A 405 -11.34 -24.00 -14.68
N GLN A 406 -12.66 -23.97 -14.83
CA GLN A 406 -13.57 -24.98 -14.26
C GLN A 406 -13.23 -26.42 -14.69
N ASN A 407 -12.63 -26.61 -15.87
CA ASN A 407 -12.18 -27.93 -16.37
C ASN A 407 -10.70 -28.23 -16.06
N SER A 408 -10.07 -27.45 -15.18
CA SER A 408 -8.65 -27.61 -14.80
C SER A 408 -8.54 -27.89 -13.30
N PRO A 409 -8.70 -29.16 -12.87
CA PRO A 409 -8.56 -29.59 -11.48
C PRO A 409 -7.27 -29.11 -10.82
N THR A 410 -6.15 -29.08 -11.56
CA THR A 410 -4.85 -28.69 -11.03
C THR A 410 -4.85 -27.24 -10.53
N ILE A 411 -5.40 -26.31 -11.31
CA ILE A 411 -5.44 -24.88 -10.94
C ILE A 411 -6.33 -24.69 -9.71
N LEU A 412 -7.52 -25.31 -9.71
CA LEU A 412 -8.47 -25.20 -8.60
C LEU A 412 -7.92 -25.83 -7.31
N LEU A 413 -7.29 -27.01 -7.39
CA LEU A 413 -6.76 -27.71 -6.21
C LEU A 413 -5.53 -27.00 -5.62
N VAL A 414 -4.58 -26.56 -6.45
CA VAL A 414 -3.41 -25.81 -5.96
C VAL A 414 -3.84 -24.49 -5.31
N THR A 415 -4.75 -23.76 -5.96
CA THR A 415 -5.31 -22.53 -5.40
C THR A 415 -6.07 -22.80 -4.08
N SER A 416 -6.85 -23.89 -4.01
CA SER A 416 -7.52 -24.31 -2.77
C SER A 416 -6.54 -24.57 -1.63
N ILE A 417 -5.42 -25.25 -1.91
CA ILE A 417 -4.38 -25.54 -0.91
C ILE A 417 -3.76 -24.24 -0.39
N LEU A 418 -3.48 -23.27 -1.27
CA LEU A 418 -2.95 -21.97 -0.89
C LEU A 418 -3.92 -21.19 0.01
N ILE A 419 -5.21 -21.17 -0.35
CA ILE A 419 -6.28 -20.54 0.46
C ILE A 419 -6.38 -21.19 1.85
N ILE A 420 -6.34 -22.52 1.90
CA ILE A 420 -6.40 -23.24 3.18
C ILE A 420 -5.15 -22.92 4.02
N ALA A 421 -3.96 -22.90 3.40
CA ALA A 421 -2.70 -22.59 4.07
C ALA A 421 -2.69 -21.15 4.62
N GLY A 422 -3.20 -20.18 3.87
CA GLY A 422 -3.37 -18.79 4.29
C GLY A 422 -4.40 -18.60 5.40
N GLY A 423 -5.49 -19.37 5.35
CA GLY A 423 -6.54 -19.42 6.36
C GLY A 423 -6.10 -19.99 7.71
N PHE A 424 -4.93 -20.63 7.80
CA PHE A 424 -4.30 -21.00 9.06
C PHE A 424 -3.32 -19.92 9.55
N ALA A 425 -3.19 -19.77 10.87
CA ALA A 425 -2.22 -18.84 11.42
C ALA A 425 -0.79 -19.30 11.09
N PRO A 426 0.09 -18.43 10.56
CA PRO A 426 1.48 -18.78 10.24
C PRO A 426 2.21 -19.43 11.42
N LEU A 427 1.93 -18.96 12.64
CA LEU A 427 2.51 -19.52 13.86
C LEU A 427 2.10 -20.99 14.09
N LEU A 428 0.82 -21.31 13.86
CA LEU A 428 0.34 -22.68 13.99
C LEU A 428 1.03 -23.60 12.98
N VAL A 429 1.19 -23.13 11.74
CA VAL A 429 1.83 -23.92 10.67
C VAL A 429 3.32 -24.13 10.95
N LEU A 430 4.04 -23.09 11.38
CA LEU A 430 5.46 -23.18 11.72
C LEU A 430 5.73 -24.12 12.91
N GLU A 431 4.81 -24.21 13.87
CA GLU A 431 4.92 -25.11 15.02
C GLU A 431 4.38 -26.53 14.75
N PHE A 432 3.63 -26.71 13.66
CA PHE A 432 2.93 -27.95 13.36
C PHE A 432 3.85 -29.20 13.35
N PRO A 433 5.04 -29.19 12.71
CA PRO A 433 5.92 -30.37 12.70
C PRO A 433 6.38 -30.78 14.12
N ALA A 434 6.69 -29.80 14.97
CA ALA A 434 7.11 -30.04 16.35
C ALA A 434 5.96 -30.53 17.22
N LYS A 435 4.76 -29.98 17.04
CA LYS A 435 3.53 -30.40 17.73
C LYS A 435 3.10 -31.81 17.34
N LEU A 436 3.19 -32.15 16.05
CA LEU A 436 2.90 -33.48 15.53
C LEU A 436 3.85 -34.52 16.11
N LYS A 437 5.17 -34.25 16.08
CA LYS A 437 6.19 -35.16 16.67
C LYS A 437 5.97 -35.43 18.16
N LYS A 438 5.42 -34.45 18.90
CA LYS A 438 5.16 -34.57 20.34
C LYS A 438 3.72 -34.96 20.67
N MET A 439 2.83 -35.08 19.68
CA MET A 439 1.38 -35.29 19.84
C MET A 439 0.73 -34.33 20.86
N ARG A 440 1.22 -33.09 20.95
CA ARG A 440 0.78 -32.09 21.95
C ARG A 440 0.10 -30.92 21.26
N PHE A 441 -1.17 -31.09 20.93
CA PHE A 441 -2.03 -30.02 20.39
C PHE A 441 -2.75 -29.26 21.49
N SER A 442 -2.81 -27.93 21.37
CA SER A 442 -3.58 -27.09 22.28
C SER A 442 -5.09 -27.34 22.11
N LEU A 443 -5.92 -26.89 23.08
CA LEU A 443 -7.38 -26.98 22.91
C LEU A 443 -7.84 -26.19 21.69
N GLN A 444 -7.25 -25.01 21.48
CA GLN A 444 -7.54 -24.15 20.36
C GLN A 444 -7.15 -24.79 19.03
N ASP A 445 -5.98 -25.44 18.94
CA ASP A 445 -5.52 -26.11 17.72
C ASP A 445 -6.53 -27.19 17.29
N LYS A 446 -7.04 -27.97 18.27
CA LYS A 446 -8.04 -29.01 18.02
C LYS A 446 -9.38 -28.44 17.58
N ILE A 447 -9.84 -27.36 18.23
CA ILE A 447 -11.09 -26.68 17.85
C ILE A 447 -10.94 -26.12 16.43
N VAL A 448 -9.87 -25.38 16.14
CA VAL A 448 -9.56 -24.83 14.81
C VAL A 448 -9.58 -25.90 13.72
N ALA A 449 -8.90 -27.02 13.95
CA ALA A 449 -8.81 -28.09 12.95
C ALA A 449 -10.17 -28.75 12.71
N THR A 450 -10.90 -29.07 13.79
CA THR A 450 -12.20 -29.75 13.68
C THR A 450 -13.29 -28.86 13.08
N THR A 451 -13.35 -27.58 13.46
CA THR A 451 -14.32 -26.64 12.88
C THR A 451 -14.01 -26.32 11.43
N THR A 452 -12.74 -26.09 11.09
CA THR A 452 -12.31 -25.85 9.70
C THR A 452 -12.67 -27.04 8.80
N LEU A 453 -12.35 -28.27 9.24
CA LEU A 453 -12.67 -29.47 8.49
C LEU A 453 -14.17 -29.67 8.35
N GLY A 454 -14.93 -29.45 9.42
CA GLY A 454 -16.40 -29.54 9.40
C GLY A 454 -17.02 -28.54 8.42
N LEU A 455 -16.56 -27.29 8.41
CA LEU A 455 -17.06 -26.25 7.50
C LEU A 455 -16.71 -26.56 6.03
N LEU A 456 -15.48 -27.00 5.76
CA LEU A 456 -15.06 -27.38 4.41
C LEU A 456 -15.85 -28.58 3.87
N LEU A 457 -16.03 -29.63 4.67
CA LEU A 457 -16.76 -30.81 4.22
C LEU A 457 -18.26 -30.54 4.09
N SER A 458 -18.85 -29.79 5.04
CA SER A 458 -20.27 -29.45 4.97
C SER A 458 -20.59 -28.52 3.79
N GLY A 459 -19.78 -27.49 3.55
CA GLY A 459 -19.93 -26.62 2.38
C GLY A 459 -19.74 -27.38 1.07
N PHE A 460 -18.74 -28.26 0.99
CA PHE A 460 -18.48 -29.08 -0.19
C PHE A 460 -19.65 -30.00 -0.51
N VAL A 461 -20.11 -30.79 0.46
CA VAL A 461 -21.21 -31.74 0.28
C VAL A 461 -22.51 -31.00 -0.04
N PHE A 462 -22.79 -29.91 0.67
CA PHE A 462 -23.99 -29.10 0.43
C PHE A 462 -24.01 -28.56 -1.01
N PHE A 463 -22.94 -27.88 -1.41
CA PHE A 463 -22.87 -27.25 -2.74
C PHE A 463 -22.93 -28.30 -3.86
N LEU A 464 -22.20 -29.41 -3.70
CA LEU A 464 -22.19 -30.49 -4.67
C LEU A 464 -23.59 -31.08 -4.89
N ILE A 465 -24.37 -31.30 -3.82
CA ILE A 465 -25.72 -31.86 -3.91
C ILE A 465 -26.70 -30.86 -4.53
N VAL A 466 -26.68 -29.60 -4.08
CA VAL A 466 -27.67 -28.61 -4.48
C VAL A 466 -27.48 -28.15 -5.92
N GLU A 467 -26.23 -28.00 -6.37
CA GLU A 467 -25.87 -27.44 -7.68
C GLU A 467 -25.54 -28.50 -8.74
N TRP A 468 -25.63 -29.81 -8.41
CA TRP A 468 -25.27 -30.92 -9.32
C TRP A 468 -25.88 -30.81 -10.73
N ASN A 469 -27.16 -30.42 -10.78
CA ASN A 469 -27.96 -30.28 -11.99
C ASN A 469 -28.14 -28.81 -12.44
N PHE A 470 -27.45 -27.86 -11.82
CA PHE A 470 -27.61 -26.42 -12.05
C PHE A 470 -26.26 -25.81 -12.42
N ALA A 471 -25.61 -25.05 -11.53
CA ALA A 471 -24.33 -24.41 -11.83
C ALA A 471 -23.22 -25.41 -12.23
N LEU A 472 -23.34 -26.67 -11.82
CA LEU A 472 -22.40 -27.75 -12.17
C LEU A 472 -22.90 -28.66 -13.31
N SER A 473 -24.06 -28.38 -13.92
CA SER A 473 -24.72 -29.29 -14.88
C SER A 473 -23.82 -29.70 -16.05
N ASN A 474 -23.13 -28.74 -16.65
CA ASN A 474 -22.35 -28.88 -17.89
C ASN A 474 -20.92 -29.42 -17.70
N LEU A 475 -20.56 -29.85 -16.48
CA LEU A 475 -19.22 -30.31 -16.15
C LEU A 475 -19.15 -31.83 -16.04
N ASP A 476 -17.97 -32.40 -16.31
CA ASP A 476 -17.70 -33.80 -16.03
C ASP A 476 -17.66 -34.08 -14.53
N ILE A 477 -17.86 -35.34 -14.12
CA ILE A 477 -17.97 -35.72 -12.70
C ILE A 477 -16.77 -35.24 -11.87
N LEU A 478 -15.55 -35.38 -12.40
CA LEU A 478 -14.34 -34.92 -11.72
C LEU A 478 -14.36 -33.40 -11.53
N ASP A 479 -14.77 -32.67 -12.56
CA ASP A 479 -14.84 -31.21 -12.56
C ASP A 479 -15.97 -30.72 -11.63
N LYS A 480 -17.12 -31.40 -11.57
CA LYS A 480 -18.17 -31.10 -10.57
C LYS A 480 -17.62 -31.18 -9.15
N ILE A 481 -16.88 -32.25 -8.85
CA ILE A 481 -16.31 -32.47 -7.52
C ILE A 481 -15.26 -31.40 -7.19
N THR A 482 -14.36 -31.08 -8.13
CA THR A 482 -13.30 -30.10 -7.90
C THR A 482 -13.84 -28.68 -7.77
N ASN A 483 -14.82 -28.28 -8.59
CA ASN A 483 -15.50 -26.99 -8.49
C ASN A 483 -16.30 -26.87 -7.19
N ALA A 484 -17.02 -27.91 -6.77
CA ALA A 484 -17.73 -27.89 -5.51
C ALA A 484 -16.78 -27.78 -4.30
N TRP A 485 -15.65 -28.48 -4.34
CA TRP A 485 -14.61 -28.35 -3.32
C TRP A 485 -14.05 -26.93 -3.29
N PHE A 486 -13.71 -26.40 -4.46
CA PHE A 486 -13.19 -25.05 -4.61
C PHE A 486 -14.15 -23.99 -4.05
N GLN A 487 -15.44 -24.10 -4.37
CA GLN A 487 -16.46 -23.17 -3.87
C GLN A 487 -16.64 -23.24 -2.36
N SER A 488 -16.54 -24.43 -1.76
CA SER A 488 -16.51 -24.54 -0.30
C SER A 488 -15.26 -23.93 0.33
N VAL A 489 -14.12 -23.97 -0.35
CA VAL A 489 -12.87 -23.38 0.12
C VAL A 489 -12.92 -21.86 -0.01
N THR A 490 -13.43 -21.34 -1.14
CA THR A 490 -13.41 -19.92 -1.47
C THR A 490 -14.36 -19.08 -0.62
N THR A 491 -15.50 -19.64 -0.22
CA THR A 491 -16.47 -18.98 0.69
C THR A 491 -15.88 -18.67 2.06
N ARG A 492 -14.76 -19.31 2.43
CA ARG A 492 -13.99 -19.00 3.65
C ARG A 492 -12.94 -17.92 3.38
N THR A 493 -13.46 -16.78 2.94
CA THR A 493 -12.80 -15.48 2.77
C THR A 493 -11.79 -15.36 1.62
N ALA A 494 -11.90 -16.11 0.51
CA ALA A 494 -10.88 -16.06 -0.55
C ALA A 494 -11.32 -15.47 -1.87
N GLY A 495 -12.62 -15.40 -2.18
CA GLY A 495 -13.16 -14.51 -3.21
C GLY A 495 -12.97 -14.93 -4.67
N PHE A 496 -12.38 -16.09 -4.95
CA PHE A 496 -12.29 -16.61 -6.30
C PHE A 496 -13.58 -17.32 -6.73
N ASN A 497 -13.99 -17.08 -7.98
CA ASN A 497 -15.13 -17.77 -8.60
C ASN A 497 -14.62 -18.86 -9.55
N SER A 498 -15.13 -20.08 -9.40
CA SER A 498 -14.90 -21.19 -10.36
C SER A 498 -16.17 -21.55 -11.15
N VAL A 499 -17.32 -21.07 -10.69
CA VAL A 499 -18.59 -21.09 -11.41
C VAL A 499 -19.21 -19.71 -11.35
N ASP A 500 -20.09 -19.41 -12.29
CA ASP A 500 -20.85 -18.16 -12.28
C ASP A 500 -21.83 -18.14 -11.09
N LEU A 501 -21.60 -17.21 -10.17
CA LEU A 501 -22.43 -17.06 -8.97
C LEU A 501 -23.83 -16.55 -9.28
N THR A 502 -24.03 -15.86 -10.42
CA THR A 502 -25.34 -15.36 -10.82
C THR A 502 -26.28 -16.47 -11.31
N ALA A 503 -25.71 -17.58 -11.78
CA ALA A 503 -26.44 -18.76 -12.22
C ALA A 503 -26.76 -19.75 -11.08
N MET A 504 -26.29 -19.48 -9.87
CA MET A 504 -26.54 -20.33 -8.71
C MET A 504 -27.96 -20.15 -8.17
N ARG A 505 -28.48 -21.21 -7.55
CA ARG A 505 -29.78 -21.15 -6.86
C ARG A 505 -29.73 -20.23 -5.65
N ASP A 506 -30.85 -19.56 -5.36
CA ASP A 506 -31.01 -18.74 -4.16
C ASP A 506 -30.67 -19.51 -2.87
N LEU A 507 -31.07 -20.79 -2.80
CA LEU A 507 -30.73 -21.68 -1.68
C LEU A 507 -29.20 -21.77 -1.45
N SER A 508 -28.42 -21.84 -2.53
CA SER A 508 -26.97 -21.89 -2.48
C SER A 508 -26.38 -20.54 -2.09
N GLN A 509 -26.95 -19.43 -2.60
CA GLN A 509 -26.56 -18.08 -2.19
C GLN A 509 -26.80 -17.85 -0.69
N PHE A 510 -27.96 -18.24 -0.15
CA PHE A 510 -28.25 -18.15 1.29
C PHE A 510 -27.29 -18.99 2.14
N ALA A 511 -26.96 -20.20 1.70
CA ALA A 511 -25.96 -21.01 2.40
C ALA A 511 -24.56 -20.36 2.36
N PHE A 512 -24.20 -19.73 1.24
CA PHE A 512 -22.96 -18.97 1.14
C PHE A 512 -22.91 -17.83 2.14
N LEU A 513 -24.01 -17.11 2.41
CA LEU A 513 -24.04 -16.08 3.45
C LEU A 513 -23.59 -16.65 4.82
N LEU A 514 -24.07 -17.84 5.18
CA LEU A 514 -23.68 -18.50 6.43
C LEU A 514 -22.19 -18.86 6.43
N PHE A 515 -21.69 -19.45 5.35
CA PHE A 515 -20.27 -19.84 5.27
C PHE A 515 -19.33 -18.64 5.23
N MET A 516 -19.72 -17.55 4.56
CA MET A 516 -18.99 -16.29 4.49
C MET A 516 -18.92 -15.56 5.82
N PHE A 517 -20.00 -15.64 6.61
CA PHE A 517 -20.03 -15.08 7.95
C PHE A 517 -18.95 -15.73 8.84
N ILE A 518 -18.75 -17.05 8.66
CA ILE A 518 -17.74 -17.83 9.36
C ILE A 518 -16.41 -17.77 8.61
N GLY A 519 -15.62 -16.76 8.95
CA GLY A 519 -14.33 -16.51 8.32
C GLY A 519 -13.23 -17.47 8.75
N GLY A 520 -11.97 -17.01 8.67
CA GLY A 520 -10.81 -17.85 8.92
C GLY A 520 -10.39 -18.00 10.39
N ASN A 521 -9.21 -18.59 10.59
CA ASN A 521 -8.70 -18.88 11.93
C ASN A 521 -8.12 -17.63 12.60
N PRO A 522 -8.08 -17.56 13.95
CA PRO A 522 -7.42 -16.46 14.65
C PRO A 522 -5.93 -16.35 14.26
N GLY A 523 -5.47 -15.13 13.92
CA GLY A 523 -4.08 -14.89 13.51
C GLY A 523 -3.73 -15.34 12.09
N SER A 524 -4.73 -15.67 11.26
CA SER A 524 -4.58 -15.92 9.82
C SER A 524 -4.70 -14.62 9.00
N THR A 525 -4.53 -14.74 7.68
CA THR A 525 -4.76 -13.65 6.73
C THR A 525 -6.24 -13.40 6.45
N ALA A 526 -7.12 -14.33 6.79
CA ALA A 526 -8.57 -14.28 6.57
C ALA A 526 -9.33 -13.41 7.59
N GLY A 527 -10.38 -12.72 7.13
CA GLY A 527 -11.26 -11.87 7.95
C GLY A 527 -12.44 -12.59 8.60
N GLY A 528 -13.55 -11.87 8.80
CA GLY A 528 -14.82 -12.39 9.32
C GLY A 528 -14.82 -12.86 10.78
N VAL A 529 -15.94 -13.47 11.19
CA VAL A 529 -16.07 -14.09 12.52
C VAL A 529 -15.24 -15.36 12.56
N LYS A 530 -14.30 -15.44 13.49
CA LYS A 530 -13.32 -16.53 13.52
C LYS A 530 -13.97 -17.89 13.77
N THR A 531 -13.42 -18.92 13.14
CA THR A 531 -13.84 -20.33 13.29
C THR A 531 -13.92 -20.79 14.76
N VAL A 532 -13.00 -20.35 15.61
CA VAL A 532 -12.97 -20.68 17.04
C VAL A 532 -14.17 -20.10 17.77
N THR A 533 -14.62 -18.89 17.40
CA THR A 533 -15.79 -18.25 17.99
C THR A 533 -17.02 -19.12 17.79
N ILE A 534 -17.26 -19.56 16.56
CA ILE A 534 -18.39 -20.41 16.21
C ILE A 534 -18.23 -21.80 16.82
N GLY A 535 -17.03 -22.38 16.76
CA GLY A 535 -16.73 -23.66 17.40
C GLY A 535 -17.05 -23.68 18.90
N LEU A 536 -16.67 -22.63 19.63
CA LEU A 536 -16.97 -22.50 21.05
C LEU A 536 -18.47 -22.41 21.33
N ILE A 537 -19.22 -21.68 20.50
CA ILE A 537 -20.68 -21.57 20.63
C ILE A 537 -21.33 -22.93 20.37
N ILE A 538 -20.97 -23.63 19.29
CA ILE A 538 -21.49 -24.96 18.98
C ILE A 538 -21.20 -25.94 20.12
N ILE A 539 -19.96 -25.97 20.60
CA ILE A 539 -19.55 -26.83 21.73
C ILE A 539 -20.36 -26.48 22.99
N ALA A 540 -20.54 -25.18 23.29
CA ALA A 540 -21.31 -24.75 24.45
C ALA A 540 -22.78 -25.15 24.34
N CYS A 541 -23.42 -24.96 23.18
CA CYS A 541 -24.80 -25.36 22.93
C CYS A 541 -24.98 -26.88 23.05
N VAL A 542 -24.11 -27.68 22.42
CA VAL A 542 -24.19 -29.14 22.49
C VAL A 542 -24.02 -29.65 23.92
N ASN A 543 -23.09 -29.07 24.69
CA ASN A 543 -22.93 -29.44 26.11
C ASN A 543 -24.08 -28.94 26.98
N ALA A 544 -24.62 -27.75 26.71
CA ALA A 544 -25.80 -27.24 27.43
C ALA A 544 -27.00 -28.18 27.29
N ILE A 545 -27.19 -28.76 26.10
CA ILE A 545 -28.25 -29.74 25.83
C ILE A 545 -27.98 -31.09 26.52
N LYS A 546 -26.72 -31.55 26.58
CA LYS A 546 -26.36 -32.90 27.07
C LYS A 546 -26.03 -32.99 28.55
N GLU A 547 -25.24 -32.06 29.06
CA GLU A 547 -24.50 -32.15 30.34
C GLU A 547 -24.73 -30.93 31.26
N GLY A 548 -25.53 -29.94 30.85
CA GLY A 548 -25.82 -28.73 31.63
C GLY A 548 -24.81 -27.59 31.45
N SER A 549 -24.58 -26.78 32.49
CA SER A 549 -24.00 -25.42 32.39
C SER A 549 -22.49 -25.33 32.08
N GLU A 550 -21.77 -26.45 31.95
CA GLU A 550 -20.32 -26.45 31.73
C GLU A 550 -19.93 -26.84 30.30
N ALA A 551 -19.36 -25.91 29.54
CA ALA A 551 -18.78 -26.22 28.24
C ALA A 551 -17.46 -27.00 28.39
N ARG A 552 -17.40 -28.22 27.82
CA ARG A 552 -16.23 -29.10 27.84
C ARG A 552 -15.91 -29.60 26.43
N ALA A 553 -14.62 -29.67 26.10
CA ALA A 553 -14.16 -30.24 24.83
C ALA A 553 -12.77 -30.85 24.97
N PHE A 554 -12.53 -31.99 24.29
CA PHE A 554 -11.25 -32.69 24.26
C PHE A 554 -10.65 -32.92 25.66
N GLY A 555 -11.49 -33.24 26.65
CA GLY A 555 -11.09 -33.48 28.04
C GLY A 555 -10.71 -32.22 28.83
N LYS A 556 -11.05 -31.03 28.34
CA LYS A 556 -10.76 -29.74 29.00
C LYS A 556 -12.04 -28.91 29.18
N LYS A 557 -12.11 -28.19 30.30
CA LYS A 557 -13.17 -27.21 30.59
C LYS A 557 -12.89 -25.89 29.89
N ILE A 558 -13.92 -25.32 29.27
CA ILE A 558 -13.86 -24.02 28.61
C ILE A 558 -14.38 -22.96 29.60
N PRO A 559 -13.65 -21.85 29.83
CA PRO A 559 -14.14 -20.77 30.67
C PRO A 559 -15.42 -20.14 30.13
N VAL A 560 -16.39 -19.92 31.01
CA VAL A 560 -17.69 -19.31 30.68
C VAL A 560 -17.52 -17.92 30.06
N GLN A 561 -16.53 -17.14 30.50
CA GLN A 561 -16.24 -15.83 29.91
C GLN A 561 -15.86 -15.92 28.42
N SER A 562 -15.16 -16.99 28.01
CA SER A 562 -14.80 -17.22 26.60
C SER A 562 -16.04 -17.48 25.73
N VAL A 563 -17.03 -18.20 26.27
CA VAL A 563 -18.31 -18.47 25.59
C VAL A 563 -19.12 -17.19 25.44
N PHE A 564 -19.33 -16.44 26.53
CA PHE A 564 -20.04 -15.15 26.48
C PHE A 564 -19.42 -14.18 25.50
N ARG A 565 -18.08 -14.13 25.47
CA ARG A 565 -17.37 -13.28 24.54
C ARG A 565 -17.54 -13.72 23.10
N ALA A 566 -17.56 -15.03 22.84
CA ALA A 566 -17.84 -15.55 21.51
C ALA A 566 -19.25 -15.15 21.05
N MET A 567 -20.26 -15.30 21.92
CA MET A 567 -21.63 -14.88 21.66
C MET A 567 -21.72 -13.37 21.37
N LEU A 568 -21.02 -12.55 22.15
CA LEU A 568 -20.96 -11.10 21.92
C LEU A 568 -20.38 -10.75 20.54
N ILE A 569 -19.30 -11.40 20.11
CA ILE A 569 -18.69 -11.17 18.80
C ILE A 569 -19.67 -11.50 17.67
N VAL A 570 -20.38 -12.63 17.79
CA VAL A 570 -21.40 -13.03 16.80
C VAL A 570 -22.56 -12.04 16.78
N ALA A 571 -23.10 -11.67 17.94
CA ALA A 571 -24.20 -10.73 18.04
C ALA A 571 -23.84 -9.36 17.43
N LEU A 572 -22.66 -8.82 17.77
CA LEU A 572 -22.18 -7.57 17.19
C LEU A 572 -21.94 -7.68 15.69
N GLY A 573 -21.42 -8.81 15.21
CA GLY A 573 -21.25 -9.08 13.77
C GLY A 573 -22.58 -9.06 13.02
N LEU A 574 -23.62 -9.69 13.57
CA LEU A 574 -24.96 -9.70 12.98
C LEU A 574 -25.62 -8.31 13.01
N VAL A 575 -25.47 -7.57 14.11
CA VAL A 575 -25.97 -6.18 14.20
C VAL A 575 -25.29 -5.29 13.17
N LEU A 576 -23.97 -5.39 12.99
CA LEU A 576 -23.26 -4.64 11.97
C LEU A 576 -23.74 -5.00 10.55
N HIS A 577 -23.91 -6.28 10.23
CA HIS A 577 -24.49 -6.69 8.94
C HIS A 577 -25.84 -6.05 8.72
N PHE A 578 -26.75 -6.17 9.69
CA PHE A 578 -28.10 -5.62 9.59
C PHE A 578 -28.07 -4.11 9.34
N VAL A 579 -27.23 -3.37 10.07
CA VAL A 579 -27.10 -1.91 9.91
C VAL A 579 -26.60 -1.54 8.50
N PHE A 580 -25.53 -2.16 8.01
CA PHE A 580 -25.01 -1.86 6.67
C PHE A 580 -25.98 -2.28 5.57
N PHE A 581 -26.60 -3.45 5.69
CA PHE A 581 -27.62 -3.93 4.76
C PHE A 581 -28.82 -2.99 4.71
N PHE A 582 -29.30 -2.52 5.85
CA PHE A 582 -30.40 -1.56 5.94
C PHE A 582 -30.06 -0.26 5.20
N PHE A 583 -28.90 0.34 5.47
CA PHE A 583 -28.49 1.58 4.78
C PHE A 583 -28.28 1.38 3.28
N LEU A 584 -27.71 0.26 2.85
CA LEU A 584 -27.57 -0.05 1.42
C LEU A 584 -28.93 -0.26 0.74
N SER A 585 -29.86 -0.96 1.38
CA SER A 585 -31.21 -1.21 0.83
C SER A 585 -32.04 0.07 0.67
N VAL A 586 -31.79 1.08 1.51
CA VAL A 586 -32.46 2.39 1.41
C VAL A 586 -31.80 3.30 0.37
N THR A 587 -30.49 3.15 0.13
CA THR A 587 -29.73 4.07 -0.74
C THR A 587 -29.54 3.54 -2.16
N GLN A 588 -29.50 2.22 -2.35
CA GLN A 588 -29.21 1.58 -3.64
C GLN A 588 -30.47 0.94 -4.23
N ASN A 589 -30.71 1.15 -5.52
CA ASN A 589 -31.77 0.48 -6.28
C ASN A 589 -31.28 -0.84 -6.86
N ILE A 590 -30.85 -1.77 -6.00
CA ILE A 590 -30.34 -3.10 -6.36
C ILE A 590 -31.20 -4.16 -5.65
N ASP A 591 -31.30 -5.36 -6.20
CA ASP A 591 -32.00 -6.47 -5.57
C ASP A 591 -31.51 -6.74 -4.13
N SER A 592 -32.45 -7.04 -3.23
CA SER A 592 -32.18 -7.20 -1.81
C SER A 592 -31.28 -8.40 -1.51
N LEU A 593 -31.41 -9.51 -2.24
CA LEU A 593 -30.56 -10.68 -2.05
C LEU A 593 -29.12 -10.37 -2.48
N SER A 594 -28.94 -9.65 -3.60
CA SER A 594 -27.62 -9.20 -4.04
C SER A 594 -26.96 -8.25 -3.03
N LEU A 595 -27.70 -7.27 -2.48
CA LEU A 595 -27.17 -6.38 -1.44
C LEU A 595 -26.83 -7.12 -0.14
N LEU A 596 -27.64 -8.10 0.23
CA LEU A 596 -27.36 -8.97 1.37
C LEU A 596 -26.07 -9.79 1.12
N PHE A 597 -25.91 -10.34 -0.08
CA PHE A 597 -24.70 -11.07 -0.46
C PHE A 597 -23.45 -10.18 -0.41
N GLU A 598 -23.50 -8.97 -0.96
CA GLU A 598 -22.40 -8.00 -0.92
C GLU A 598 -22.02 -7.62 0.52
N THR A 599 -23.00 -7.41 1.40
CA THR A 599 -22.72 -7.04 2.79
C THR A 599 -22.08 -8.18 3.58
N PHE A 600 -22.52 -9.41 3.40
CA PHE A 600 -21.88 -10.60 3.98
C PHE A 600 -20.47 -10.81 3.45
N SER A 601 -20.29 -10.63 2.15
CA SER A 601 -18.98 -10.71 1.50
C SER A 601 -18.03 -9.61 2.00
N ALA A 602 -18.49 -8.37 2.10
CA ALA A 602 -17.69 -7.25 2.55
C ALA A 602 -17.29 -7.37 4.03
N LEU A 603 -18.23 -7.66 4.95
CA LEU A 603 -17.89 -7.80 6.38
C LEU A 603 -17.09 -9.09 6.65
N GLY A 604 -17.33 -10.15 5.88
CA GLY A 604 -16.53 -11.37 5.93
C GLY A 604 -15.13 -11.21 5.31
N THR A 605 -14.88 -10.11 4.60
CA THR A 605 -13.74 -9.90 3.70
C THR A 605 -13.55 -11.07 2.73
N VAL A 606 -14.64 -11.46 2.07
CA VAL A 606 -14.68 -12.65 1.22
C VAL A 606 -14.38 -12.34 -0.22
N GLY A 607 -15.03 -11.34 -0.81
CA GLY A 607 -14.74 -10.91 -2.19
C GLY A 607 -15.57 -11.60 -3.27
N LEU A 608 -16.42 -12.56 -2.91
CA LEU A 608 -17.41 -13.08 -3.83
C LEU A 608 -18.50 -12.01 -4.03
N SER A 609 -18.99 -11.88 -5.26
CA SER A 609 -20.00 -10.90 -5.64
C SER A 609 -20.98 -11.53 -6.64
N THR A 610 -22.26 -11.18 -6.54
CA THR A 610 -23.28 -11.49 -7.56
C THR A 610 -23.34 -10.42 -8.66
N GLY A 611 -22.37 -9.50 -8.69
CA GLY A 611 -22.28 -8.40 -9.66
C GLY A 611 -22.78 -7.06 -9.14
N ALA A 612 -23.30 -6.99 -7.91
CA ALA A 612 -23.83 -5.75 -7.34
C ALA A 612 -22.73 -4.73 -7.01
N THR A 613 -21.51 -5.15 -6.69
CA THR A 613 -20.38 -4.23 -6.39
C THR A 613 -20.20 -3.17 -7.48
N ALA A 614 -20.23 -3.58 -8.76
CA ALA A 614 -20.00 -2.69 -9.90
C ALA A 614 -21.14 -1.68 -10.12
N GLN A 615 -22.32 -1.92 -9.54
CA GLN A 615 -23.52 -1.10 -9.69
C GLN A 615 -23.68 -0.05 -8.57
N LEU A 616 -22.80 -0.07 -7.57
CA LEU A 616 -22.89 0.83 -6.42
C LEU A 616 -22.64 2.29 -6.83
N ASP A 617 -23.45 3.20 -6.29
CA ASP A 617 -23.17 4.62 -6.35
C ASP A 617 -22.06 5.03 -5.36
N GLU A 618 -21.79 6.34 -5.24
CA GLU A 618 -20.76 6.85 -4.33
C GLU A 618 -21.05 6.53 -2.85
N ILE A 619 -22.32 6.59 -2.43
CA ILE A 619 -22.73 6.32 -1.06
C ILE A 619 -22.56 4.82 -0.76
N GLY A 620 -22.99 3.96 -1.68
CA GLY A 620 -22.85 2.51 -1.59
C GLY A 620 -21.39 2.07 -1.50
N LYS A 621 -20.51 2.67 -2.32
CA LYS A 621 -19.06 2.45 -2.26
C LYS A 621 -18.49 2.79 -0.89
N ILE A 622 -18.88 3.92 -0.30
CA ILE A 622 -18.43 4.34 1.05
C ILE A 622 -18.92 3.35 2.12
N LEU A 623 -20.18 2.92 2.06
CA LEU A 623 -20.73 1.95 3.02
C LEU A 623 -19.99 0.61 2.96
N ILE A 624 -19.71 0.10 1.77
CA ILE A 624 -18.95 -1.14 1.60
C ILE A 624 -17.49 -0.99 2.04
N ILE A 625 -16.85 0.16 1.82
CA ILE A 625 -15.51 0.46 2.37
C ILE A 625 -15.49 0.32 3.89
N PHE A 626 -16.48 0.89 4.60
CA PHE A 626 -16.59 0.75 6.04
C PHE A 626 -16.87 -0.69 6.47
N CYS A 627 -17.68 -1.42 5.69
CA CYS A 627 -17.97 -2.82 5.91
C CYS A 627 -16.69 -3.68 5.83
N MET A 628 -15.89 -3.52 4.77
CA MET A 628 -14.59 -4.20 4.61
C MET A 628 -13.64 -3.92 5.78
N LEU A 629 -13.55 -2.65 6.18
CA LEU A 629 -12.68 -2.25 7.29
C LEU A 629 -13.15 -2.83 8.64
N ALA A 630 -14.46 -2.80 8.91
CA ALA A 630 -15.05 -3.38 10.12
C ALA A 630 -14.83 -4.90 10.18
N GLY A 631 -14.98 -5.58 9.04
CA GLY A 631 -14.66 -6.99 8.88
C GLY A 631 -13.20 -7.33 9.15
N ARG A 632 -12.30 -6.54 8.56
CA ARG A 632 -10.84 -6.72 8.68
C ARG A 632 -10.33 -6.53 10.11
N VAL A 633 -10.82 -5.50 10.80
CA VAL A 633 -10.42 -5.13 12.16
C VAL A 633 -11.14 -5.97 13.22
N GLY A 634 -12.30 -6.52 12.87
CA GLY A 634 -13.13 -7.37 13.70
C GLY A 634 -14.31 -6.61 14.33
N PRO A 635 -15.52 -7.21 14.39
CA PRO A 635 -16.74 -6.52 14.85
C PRO A 635 -16.63 -5.89 16.24
N LEU A 636 -16.07 -6.63 17.20
CA LEU A 636 -15.92 -6.15 18.58
C LEU A 636 -14.95 -4.97 18.66
N THR A 637 -13.80 -5.07 18.01
CA THR A 637 -12.80 -4.01 17.93
C THR A 637 -13.39 -2.75 17.33
N PHE A 638 -14.15 -2.89 16.24
CA PHE A 638 -14.81 -1.79 15.56
C PHE A 638 -15.83 -1.07 16.46
N VAL A 639 -16.69 -1.82 17.16
CA VAL A 639 -17.68 -1.23 18.09
C VAL A 639 -17.01 -0.57 19.29
N LEU A 640 -15.94 -1.16 19.84
CA LEU A 640 -15.17 -0.58 20.94
C LEU A 640 -14.46 0.72 20.57
N LEU A 641 -14.20 0.98 19.28
CA LEU A 641 -13.68 2.26 18.81
C LEU A 641 -14.72 3.38 18.88
N LEU A 642 -16.00 3.03 18.69
CA LEU A 642 -17.11 3.98 18.74
C LEU A 642 -17.57 4.26 20.17
N LEU A 643 -17.41 3.30 21.08
CA LEU A 643 -17.85 3.42 22.47
C LEU A 643 -16.77 4.00 23.40
N LYS A 644 -17.13 4.95 24.25
CA LYS A 644 -16.28 5.40 25.36
C LYS A 644 -16.26 4.31 26.45
N ARG A 645 -15.06 3.84 26.83
CA ARG A 645 -14.91 2.93 27.99
C ARG A 645 -15.47 3.59 29.24
N THR A 646 -16.49 3.00 29.83
CA THR A 646 -17.02 3.39 31.14
C THR A 646 -16.15 2.79 32.26
N LYS A 647 -16.04 3.49 33.39
CA LYS A 647 -15.28 3.01 34.55
C LYS A 647 -15.92 1.72 35.07
N LYS A 648 -15.10 0.70 35.38
CA LYS A 648 -15.57 -0.48 36.12
C LYS A 648 -16.05 -0.02 37.49
N PHE A 649 -17.30 -0.29 37.80
CA PHE A 649 -17.84 -0.10 39.15
C PHE A 649 -17.24 -1.16 40.08
N SER A 650 -16.82 -0.75 41.28
CA SER A 650 -16.17 -1.62 42.28
C SER A 650 -17.14 -2.29 43.24
N TRP A 651 -18.42 -1.93 43.21
CA TRP A 651 -19.46 -2.53 44.04
C TRP A 651 -20.17 -3.66 43.30
N LYS A 652 -20.50 -4.73 44.03
CA LYS A 652 -21.36 -5.80 43.54
C LYS A 652 -22.82 -5.38 43.73
N VAL A 653 -23.62 -5.57 42.68
CA VAL A 653 -25.07 -5.35 42.68
C VAL A 653 -25.75 -6.68 43.05
N PRO A 654 -26.89 -6.70 43.77
CA PRO A 654 -27.65 -7.92 44.00
C PRO A 654 -27.96 -8.64 42.68
N THR A 655 -27.93 -9.97 42.72
CA THR A 655 -28.33 -10.84 41.61
C THR A 655 -29.82 -11.14 41.74
N GLU A 656 -30.57 -10.89 40.67
CA GLU A 656 -31.99 -11.22 40.57
C GLU A 656 -32.18 -12.11 39.35
N ASP A 657 -32.92 -13.20 39.51
CA ASP A 657 -33.22 -14.11 38.41
C ASP A 657 -34.30 -13.49 37.54
N VAL A 658 -33.97 -13.21 36.29
CA VAL A 658 -34.91 -12.72 35.28
C VAL A 658 -35.36 -13.92 34.44
N SER A 659 -36.67 -14.21 34.44
CA SER A 659 -37.21 -15.26 33.58
C SER A 659 -37.03 -14.89 32.10
N ILE A 660 -36.48 -15.82 31.32
CA ILE A 660 -36.21 -15.65 29.88
C ILE A 660 -37.22 -16.45 29.04
N THR A 661 -38.05 -17.29 29.68
CA THR A 661 -39.21 -18.02 29.13
C THR A 661 -40.16 -18.40 30.25
#